data_AF-A0A2V6YPH1-F1
#
_entry.id   AF-A0A2V6YPH1-F1
#
_cell.length_a   1.000
_cell.length_b   1.000
_cell.length_c   1.000
_cell.angle_alpha   90.00
_cell.angle_beta   90.00
_cell.angle_gamma   90.00
#
_symmetry.space_group_name_H-M   'P 1'
#
loop_
_entity.id
_entity.type
_entity.pdbx_description
1 polymer ?
#
loop_
_entity_poly.entity_id
_entity_poly.type
_entity_poly.pdbx_seq_one_letter_code
_entity_poly.pdbx_strand_id
1 'polypeptide(L)'
;MEPDRKEAKKTHAPEIASGVSFGSTVTLLFSDIRGFTDYTDQYGDAAAYQVLQEHNAIVRKQIEAFGGQVVKTQGDSFMVAFTTARGAILCAVAIQHALGAANRNQSGTRIAIGIGINTGEPIQEGGDFFGGMVNLAARICAAAGPGEIFIAETTRYVAGRIESVEFVDRGLHELKGFQEPQRVIEVRWQSSGAEPSGAKEAEIAAVMQNAIDVLNRVLGVAHADDPVFRPLVECQAKASDLRLTLSRSASDRQSQSVQRIQEAIRPFEDFVTLLVERDTLEEQRSAQIETRVARSFGWPLVTAAARGRLSFAGAPAPTPAPAPAAPPPPAPRPAPRPAPAPAATPTSAPAPPPVPAAPPAPTRAPAPKAAEVPTGFAAPRTSAVEAPAVRIDPRGAGVRWWAPACEAWSEWKSSGIAWAYALRLVVAEYPHLLAVPIRESAAHAERLAAGYFLLLEHVENRSPGFVQAAVARALGQGRGAGEPEVLGRELYELLVTDGRLRETYAAFVSDVMGTAIPNPGLWADVGIVEQENATEVITHRGRVVGETQEQTERVTAQTERTTDHRFAVALAPLTARFFYIKPGDLKTPRDVDIKVTKDGQPSDHAWHVTLKTSLVVRSEPKRLGPKGVVVKGLGREFAGVWIGVFNADPANPASYEVVMAVRPPGPTGPTGPTGPIGPTPRKASPFAPPGRRH
;
A
#
# COMPACT_ATOMS: atom_id res chain seq x y z
N MET A 1 46.24 31.09 39.93
CA MET A 1 44.88 31.60 40.19
C MET A 1 44.05 31.35 38.95
N GLU A 2 42.78 31.01 39.17
CA GLU A 2 41.74 30.59 38.21
C GLU A 2 41.80 29.13 37.70
N PRO A 3 40.77 28.30 38.00
CA PRO A 3 40.59 26.97 37.43
C PRO A 3 39.51 26.92 36.32
N ASP A 4 39.85 26.19 35.26
CA ASP A 4 39.10 25.21 34.48
C ASP A 4 37.55 25.19 34.58
N ARG A 5 36.87 25.44 33.44
CA ARG A 5 35.47 24.99 33.22
C ARG A 5 35.31 24.47 31.79
N LYS A 6 35.33 23.15 31.66
CA LYS A 6 35.02 22.37 30.45
C LYS A 6 33.59 22.62 29.98
N GLU A 7 33.43 23.12 28.75
CA GLU A 7 32.17 23.09 28.02
C GLU A 7 31.94 21.69 27.41
N ALA A 8 30.83 21.07 27.80
CA ALA A 8 30.36 19.82 27.21
C ALA A 8 29.64 20.11 25.88
N LYS A 9 30.20 19.53 24.81
CA LYS A 9 29.71 19.58 23.43
C LYS A 9 28.40 18.80 23.33
N LYS A 10 27.26 19.48 23.15
CA LYS A 10 25.98 18.86 22.76
C LYS A 10 26.00 18.52 21.28
N THR A 11 25.98 17.24 20.97
CA THR A 11 25.91 16.67 19.62
C THR A 11 24.52 16.94 19.02
N HIS A 12 24.44 17.71 17.93
CA HIS A 12 23.25 17.85 17.10
C HIS A 12 23.06 16.57 16.26
N ALA A 13 21.87 15.97 16.31
CA ALA A 13 21.41 14.96 15.35
C ALA A 13 20.66 15.66 14.20
N PRO A 14 20.66 15.11 12.97
CA PRO A 14 20.20 15.85 11.78
C PRO A 14 18.67 15.93 11.72
N GLU A 15 18.19 17.13 11.45
CA GLU A 15 16.79 17.53 11.34
C GLU A 15 16.27 17.19 9.92
N ILE A 16 15.28 16.30 9.82
CA ILE A 16 14.59 16.02 8.55
C ILE A 16 13.41 16.97 8.44
N ALA A 17 13.63 18.12 7.80
CA ALA A 17 12.57 19.05 7.42
C ALA A 17 11.97 18.64 6.06
N SER A 18 10.80 18.01 6.06
CA SER A 18 9.95 17.85 4.86
C SER A 18 8.94 19.00 4.80
N GLY A 19 8.95 19.78 3.71
CA GLY A 19 8.11 20.96 3.55
C GLY A 19 6.64 20.63 3.28
N VAL A 20 5.77 20.90 4.26
CA VAL A 20 4.34 21.16 4.07
C VAL A 20 4.02 22.45 4.82
N SER A 21 3.44 23.44 4.14
CA SER A 21 2.92 24.64 4.79
C SER A 21 1.55 24.29 5.39
N PHE A 22 1.42 24.38 6.71
CA PHE A 22 0.13 24.22 7.35
C PHE A 22 -0.69 25.51 7.26
N GLY A 23 -2.03 25.40 7.28
CA GLY A 23 -2.91 26.57 7.48
C GLY A 23 -2.78 27.13 8.91
N SER A 24 -3.51 28.20 9.23
CA SER A 24 -3.48 28.78 10.59
C SER A 24 -3.91 27.78 11.66
N THR A 25 -4.83 26.85 11.34
CA THR A 25 -5.28 25.79 12.23
C THR A 25 -4.57 24.45 11.95
N VAL A 26 -4.01 23.84 13.00
CA VAL A 26 -3.31 22.55 12.99
C VAL A 26 -3.87 21.65 14.09
N THR A 27 -3.88 20.33 13.85
CA THR A 27 -4.12 19.33 14.90
C THR A 27 -2.80 18.68 15.31
N LEU A 28 -2.47 18.72 16.59
CA LEU A 28 -1.26 18.15 17.16
C LEU A 28 -1.60 16.89 17.96
N LEU A 29 -0.91 15.80 17.65
CA LEU A 29 -0.95 14.54 18.37
C LEU A 29 0.38 14.36 19.10
N PHE A 30 0.28 14.02 20.37
CA PHE A 30 1.38 13.54 21.19
C PHE A 30 1.12 12.09 21.58
N SER A 31 2.15 11.25 21.50
CA SER A 31 2.13 9.89 22.04
C SER A 31 3.33 9.65 22.92
N ASP A 32 3.19 8.81 23.94
CA ASP A 32 4.25 8.51 24.90
C ASP A 32 4.09 7.09 25.46
N ILE A 33 5.20 6.36 25.65
CA ILE A 33 5.16 4.98 26.18
C ILE A 33 4.93 5.01 27.69
N ARG A 34 4.07 4.11 28.18
CA ARG A 34 3.82 3.95 29.61
C ARG A 34 4.74 2.89 30.21
N GLY A 35 5.48 3.29 31.25
CA GLY A 35 6.39 2.40 31.98
C GLY A 35 7.72 2.12 31.25
N PHE A 36 8.14 2.94 30.28
CA PHE A 36 9.36 2.69 29.51
C PHE A 36 10.64 2.81 30.36
N THR A 37 10.68 3.74 31.31
CA THR A 37 11.79 3.87 32.26
C THR A 37 11.94 2.60 33.10
N ASP A 38 10.85 2.12 33.69
CA ASP A 38 10.85 0.89 34.50
C ASP A 38 11.27 -0.34 33.68
N TYR A 39 10.86 -0.39 32.40
CA TYR A 39 11.30 -1.44 31.47
C TYR A 39 12.81 -1.38 31.19
N THR A 40 13.35 -0.18 31.02
CA THR A 40 14.79 0.03 30.78
C THR A 40 15.61 -0.41 31.99
N ASP A 41 15.16 -0.07 33.20
CA ASP A 41 15.80 -0.48 34.45
C ASP A 41 15.78 -2.00 34.64
N GLN A 42 14.70 -2.66 34.22
CA GLN A 42 14.51 -4.11 34.41
C GLN A 42 15.25 -4.97 33.36
N TYR A 43 15.29 -4.55 32.10
CA TYR A 43 15.78 -5.37 30.97
C TYR A 43 17.05 -4.82 30.30
N GLY A 44 17.50 -3.63 30.71
CA GLY A 44 18.72 -2.97 30.21
C GLY A 44 18.54 -2.25 28.88
N ASP A 45 19.46 -1.32 28.61
CA ASP A 45 19.39 -0.36 27.50
C ASP A 45 19.26 -1.01 26.11
N ALA A 46 19.93 -2.14 25.87
CA ALA A 46 19.92 -2.80 24.57
C ALA A 46 18.54 -3.41 24.23
N ALA A 47 17.88 -4.03 25.21
CA ALA A 47 16.54 -4.59 25.04
C ALA A 47 15.49 -3.47 24.93
N ALA A 48 15.62 -2.42 25.76
CA ALA A 48 14.79 -1.22 25.67
C ALA A 48 14.89 -0.54 24.29
N TYR A 49 16.10 -0.45 23.74
CA TYR A 49 16.33 0.13 22.43
C TYR A 49 15.69 -0.66 21.29
N GLN A 50 15.72 -2.00 21.32
CA GLN A 50 15.07 -2.83 20.30
C GLN A 50 13.55 -2.68 20.31
N VAL A 51 12.95 -2.73 21.50
CA VAL A 51 11.52 -2.51 21.75
C VAL A 51 11.10 -1.12 21.27
N LEU A 52 11.91 -0.11 21.54
CA LEU A 52 11.68 1.25 21.07
C LEU A 52 11.73 1.36 19.53
N GLN A 53 12.65 0.67 18.86
CA GLN A 53 12.73 0.69 17.39
C GLN A 53 11.51 0.05 16.74
N GLU A 54 11.07 -1.12 17.23
CA GLU A 54 9.88 -1.80 16.73
C GLU A 54 8.62 -0.96 16.95
N HIS A 55 8.49 -0.39 18.16
CA HIS A 55 7.44 0.56 18.49
C HIS A 55 7.41 1.75 17.53
N ASN A 56 8.54 2.42 17.37
CA ASN A 56 8.67 3.58 16.50
C ASN A 56 8.33 3.26 15.05
N ALA A 57 8.69 2.07 14.57
CA ALA A 57 8.35 1.62 13.21
C ALA A 57 6.82 1.44 13.04
N ILE A 58 6.15 0.82 14.02
CA ILE A 58 4.68 0.65 14.01
C ILE A 58 3.99 2.01 14.02
N VAL A 59 4.39 2.91 14.92
CA VAL A 59 3.80 4.24 15.07
C VAL A 59 4.00 5.08 13.81
N ARG A 60 5.23 5.14 13.27
CA ARG A 60 5.53 5.88 12.03
C ARG A 60 4.70 5.39 10.85
N LYS A 61 4.53 4.08 10.70
CA LYS A 61 3.70 3.50 9.64
C LYS A 61 2.26 4.02 9.69
N GLN A 62 1.66 4.11 10.87
CA GLN A 62 0.31 4.65 11.02
C GLN A 62 0.27 6.17 10.80
N ILE A 63 1.25 6.91 11.33
CA ILE A 63 1.36 8.36 11.10
C ILE A 63 1.39 8.66 9.60
N GLU A 64 2.21 7.94 8.84
CA GLU A 64 2.30 8.10 7.38
C GLU A 64 0.99 7.73 6.67
N ALA A 65 0.32 6.65 7.10
CA ALA A 65 -0.95 6.21 6.50
C ALA A 65 -2.07 7.25 6.62
N PHE A 66 -2.09 7.99 7.73
CA PHE A 66 -3.08 9.04 8.00
C PHE A 66 -2.57 10.45 7.67
N GLY A 67 -1.40 10.58 7.03
CA GLY A 67 -0.86 11.85 6.54
C GLY A 67 -0.39 12.80 7.63
N GLY A 68 -0.02 12.26 8.79
CA GLY A 68 0.62 13.03 9.83
C GLY A 68 2.08 13.31 9.49
N GLN A 69 2.55 14.49 9.87
CA GLN A 69 3.95 14.87 9.79
C GLN A 69 4.58 14.78 11.17
N VAL A 70 5.61 13.93 11.31
CA VAL A 70 6.41 13.90 12.53
C VAL A 70 7.19 15.21 12.61
N VAL A 71 6.85 16.03 13.61
CA VAL A 71 7.54 17.30 13.90
C VAL A 71 8.87 16.99 14.58
N LYS A 72 8.79 16.19 15.64
CA LYS A 72 9.95 15.73 16.41
C LYS A 72 9.64 14.48 17.19
N THR A 73 10.70 13.77 17.55
CA THR A 73 10.67 12.63 18.47
C THR A 73 11.61 12.90 19.64
N GLN A 74 11.16 12.63 20.85
CA GLN A 74 11.99 12.73 22.06
C GLN A 74 11.97 11.39 22.77
N GLY A 75 12.97 10.54 22.45
CA GLY A 75 13.01 9.16 22.95
C GLY A 75 11.87 8.32 22.36
N ASP A 76 10.93 7.97 23.24
CA ASP A 76 9.70 7.21 23.02
C ASP A 76 8.47 8.07 22.74
N SER A 77 8.59 9.38 22.91
CA SER A 77 7.52 10.32 22.62
C SER A 77 7.53 10.81 21.16
N PHE A 78 6.36 10.89 20.53
CA PHE A 78 6.15 11.53 19.23
C PHE A 78 5.37 12.84 19.38
N MET A 79 5.76 13.85 18.59
CA MET A 79 4.95 15.01 18.27
C MET A 79 4.64 15.01 16.78
N VAL A 80 3.35 15.00 16.43
CA VAL A 80 2.87 14.84 15.06
C VAL A 80 1.86 15.92 14.74
N ALA A 81 2.00 16.54 13.57
CA ALA A 81 1.06 17.53 13.05
C ALA A 81 0.16 16.93 11.95
N PHE A 82 -1.13 17.23 12.02
CA PHE A 82 -2.14 16.85 11.04
C PHE A 82 -2.90 18.08 10.56
N THR A 83 -3.32 18.05 9.29
CA THR A 83 -4.19 19.08 8.70
C THR A 83 -5.66 18.91 9.11
N THR A 84 -6.05 17.75 9.66
CA THR A 84 -7.44 17.48 10.08
C THR A 84 -7.50 16.80 11.44
N ALA A 85 -8.51 17.17 12.25
CA ALA A 85 -8.76 16.56 13.55
C ALA A 85 -9.17 15.08 13.44
N ARG A 86 -10.01 14.77 12.43
CA ARG A 86 -10.46 13.40 12.13
C ARG A 86 -9.29 12.48 11.79
N GLY A 87 -8.34 12.94 10.96
CA GLY A 87 -7.15 12.16 10.59
C GLY A 87 -6.28 11.84 11.80
N ALA A 88 -6.08 12.81 12.71
CA ALA A 88 -5.32 12.59 13.94
C ALA A 88 -6.00 11.56 14.87
N ILE A 89 -7.32 11.62 15.04
CA ILE A 89 -8.08 10.68 15.88
C ILE A 89 -8.02 9.26 15.30
N LEU A 90 -8.25 9.11 13.99
CA LEU A 90 -8.21 7.79 13.34
C LEU A 90 -6.78 7.21 13.32
N CYS A 91 -5.76 8.06 13.17
CA CYS A 91 -4.37 7.66 13.33
C CYS A 91 -4.11 7.12 14.74
N ALA A 92 -4.54 7.84 15.78
CA ALA A 92 -4.39 7.40 17.16
C ALA A 92 -5.05 6.04 17.42
N VAL A 93 -6.27 5.83 16.90
CA VAL A 93 -6.98 4.54 16.97
C VAL A 93 -6.20 3.44 16.25
N ALA A 94 -5.71 3.71 15.04
CA ALA A 94 -4.92 2.76 14.25
C ALA A 94 -3.60 2.39 14.94
N ILE A 95 -2.93 3.35 15.60
CA ILE A 95 -1.74 3.10 16.40
C ILE A 95 -2.07 2.13 17.55
N GLN A 96 -3.14 2.39 18.30
CA GLN A 96 -3.54 1.51 19.41
C GLN A 96 -3.89 0.09 18.92
N HIS A 97 -4.58 -0.04 17.77
CA HIS A 97 -4.84 -1.34 17.17
C HIS A 97 -3.56 -2.08 16.74
N ALA A 98 -2.63 -1.38 16.08
CA ALA A 98 -1.40 -1.98 15.58
C ALA A 98 -0.48 -2.43 16.72
N LEU A 99 -0.34 -1.62 17.77
CA LEU A 99 0.40 -1.99 18.98
C LEU A 99 -0.30 -3.14 19.72
N GLY A 100 -1.62 -3.11 19.82
CA GLY A 100 -2.41 -4.22 20.37
C GLY A 100 -2.19 -5.53 19.61
N ALA A 101 -2.06 -5.49 18.28
CA ALA A 101 -1.76 -6.66 17.46
C ALA A 101 -0.32 -7.17 17.66
N ALA A 102 0.66 -6.28 17.68
CA ALA A 102 2.06 -6.65 17.95
C ALA A 102 2.23 -7.29 19.33
N ASN A 103 1.58 -6.72 20.35
CA ASN A 103 1.59 -7.24 21.72
C ASN A 103 0.96 -8.63 21.86
N ARG A 104 0.05 -9.05 20.97
CA ARG A 104 -0.55 -10.40 20.98
C ARG A 104 0.41 -11.48 20.49
N ASN A 105 1.38 -11.11 19.65
CA ASN A 105 2.33 -12.03 19.04
C ASN A 105 3.66 -12.13 19.81
N GLN A 106 3.82 -11.37 20.90
CA GLN A 106 5.03 -11.36 21.73
C GLN A 106 4.81 -12.10 23.05
N SER A 107 5.69 -13.06 23.35
CA SER A 107 5.85 -13.61 24.70
C SER A 107 6.77 -12.68 25.52
N GLY A 108 6.23 -11.56 26.02
CA GLY A 108 7.02 -10.54 26.72
C GLY A 108 6.19 -9.36 27.27
N THR A 109 6.88 -8.32 27.75
CA THR A 109 6.26 -7.09 28.30
C THR A 109 5.47 -6.35 27.22
N ARG A 110 4.21 -6.04 27.52
CA ARG A 110 3.30 -5.35 26.60
C ARG A 110 3.61 -3.85 26.59
N ILE A 111 3.92 -3.30 25.43
CA ILE A 111 4.11 -1.86 25.27
C ILE A 111 2.74 -1.21 25.13
N ALA A 112 2.42 -0.27 26.00
CA ALA A 112 1.21 0.52 25.90
C ALA A 112 1.58 2.00 25.86
N ILE A 113 0.82 2.80 25.11
CA ILE A 113 1.02 4.24 25.00
C ILE A 113 -0.22 5.00 25.42
N GLY A 114 0.00 6.20 25.97
CA GLY A 114 -1.05 7.21 26.06
C GLY A 114 -0.95 8.15 24.87
N ILE A 115 -2.10 8.62 24.38
CA ILE A 115 -2.16 9.58 23.27
C ILE A 115 -2.98 10.80 23.69
N GLY A 116 -2.48 11.99 23.36
CA GLY A 116 -3.18 13.26 23.55
C GLY A 116 -3.29 14.06 22.25
N ILE A 117 -4.46 14.61 21.96
CA ILE A 117 -4.70 15.38 20.72
C ILE A 117 -5.35 16.73 21.04
N ASN A 118 -4.85 17.79 20.41
CA ASN A 118 -5.48 19.12 20.45
C ASN A 118 -5.46 19.79 19.07
N THR A 119 -6.46 20.61 18.79
CA THR A 119 -6.63 21.37 17.54
C THR A 119 -6.70 22.86 17.86
N GLY A 120 -5.91 23.67 17.15
CA GLY A 120 -5.89 25.12 17.32
C GLY A 120 -4.88 25.79 16.41
N GLU A 121 -4.51 27.02 16.74
CA GLU A 121 -3.61 27.85 15.91
C GLU A 121 -2.26 28.09 16.63
N PRO A 122 -1.30 27.15 16.52
CA PRO A 122 0.03 27.34 17.11
C PRO A 122 0.88 28.32 16.29
N ILE A 123 1.94 28.85 16.91
CA ILE A 123 2.98 29.58 16.19
C ILE A 123 3.89 28.55 15.52
N GLN A 124 4.04 28.64 14.20
CA GLN A 124 4.95 27.78 13.43
C GLN A 124 6.25 28.54 13.13
N GLU A 125 7.40 27.96 13.51
CA GLU A 125 8.72 28.52 13.23
C GLU A 125 9.71 27.39 12.97
N GLY A 126 10.48 27.47 11.88
CA GLY A 126 11.52 26.48 11.57
C GLY A 126 11.05 25.04 11.36
N GLY A 127 9.75 24.81 11.14
CA GLY A 127 9.18 23.46 11.06
C GLY A 127 8.74 22.89 12.42
N ASP A 128 8.87 23.65 13.51
CA ASP A 128 8.38 23.32 14.85
C ASP A 128 7.12 24.14 15.20
N PHE A 129 6.43 23.75 16.27
CA PHE A 129 5.23 24.42 16.76
C PHE A 129 5.37 24.85 18.22
N PHE A 130 4.91 26.07 18.51
CA PHE A 130 4.98 26.69 19.83
C PHE A 130 3.63 27.24 20.28
N GLY A 131 3.47 27.39 21.60
CA GLY A 131 2.34 28.09 22.22
C GLY A 131 1.43 27.20 23.07
N GLY A 132 0.37 27.81 23.61
CA GLY A 132 -0.55 27.17 24.56
C GLY A 132 -1.20 25.90 24.01
N MET A 133 -1.48 25.85 22.71
CA MET A 133 -2.14 24.70 22.07
C MET A 133 -1.24 23.45 22.03
N VAL A 134 0.07 23.65 21.83
CA VAL A 134 1.08 22.58 21.88
C VAL A 134 1.18 22.03 23.30
N ASN A 135 1.27 22.95 24.27
CA ASN A 135 1.34 22.58 25.69
C ASN A 135 0.09 21.81 26.13
N LEU A 136 -1.09 22.20 25.67
CA LEU A 136 -2.34 21.50 25.99
C LEU A 136 -2.33 20.06 25.46
N ALA A 137 -1.95 19.86 24.19
CA ALA A 137 -1.85 18.52 23.59
C ALA A 137 -0.91 17.61 24.39
N ALA A 138 0.27 18.14 24.76
CA ALA A 138 1.25 17.40 25.57
C ALA A 138 0.72 17.06 26.97
N ARG A 139 -0.05 17.95 27.60
CA ARG A 139 -0.65 17.69 28.93
C ARG A 139 -1.81 16.72 28.88
N ILE A 140 -2.62 16.77 27.84
CA ILE A 140 -3.67 15.77 27.58
C ILE A 140 -3.03 14.41 27.36
N CYS A 141 -1.93 14.33 26.60
CA CYS A 141 -1.18 13.09 26.44
C CYS A 141 -0.68 12.58 27.78
N ALA A 142 -0.06 13.42 28.60
CA ALA A 142 0.43 13.02 29.93
C ALA A 142 -0.70 12.52 30.87
N ALA A 143 -1.93 12.97 30.69
CA ALA A 143 -3.09 12.50 31.45
C ALA A 143 -3.66 11.16 30.95
N ALA A 144 -3.39 10.79 29.69
CA ALA A 144 -3.89 9.54 29.11
C ALA A 144 -3.12 8.32 29.64
N GLY A 145 -3.83 7.34 30.21
CA GLY A 145 -3.27 6.08 30.67
C GLY A 145 -2.80 5.14 29.56
N PRO A 146 -2.32 3.95 29.92
CA PRO A 146 -1.87 2.93 28.96
C PRO A 146 -3.02 2.49 28.06
N GLY A 147 -2.88 2.70 26.75
CA GLY A 147 -3.90 2.36 25.77
C GLY A 147 -5.05 3.36 25.70
N GLU A 148 -4.96 4.52 26.35
CA GLU A 148 -6.00 5.56 26.28
C GLU A 148 -5.68 6.62 25.21
N ILE A 149 -6.73 7.17 24.61
CA ILE A 149 -6.64 8.31 23.69
C ILE A 149 -7.53 9.42 24.25
N PHE A 150 -6.91 10.53 24.65
CA PHE A 150 -7.60 11.71 25.13
C PHE A 150 -7.48 12.86 24.14
N ILE A 151 -8.55 13.64 24.02
CA ILE A 151 -8.61 14.81 23.14
C ILE A 151 -9.16 16.03 23.88
N ALA A 152 -8.77 17.22 23.41
CA ALA A 152 -9.39 18.46 23.85
C ALA A 152 -10.83 18.56 23.33
N GLU A 153 -11.66 19.30 24.07
CA GLU A 153 -13.04 19.61 23.66
C GLU A 153 -13.11 20.29 22.28
N THR A 154 -12.18 21.19 21.97
CA THR A 154 -12.05 21.82 20.65
C THR A 154 -11.86 20.80 19.53
N THR A 155 -10.96 19.83 19.72
CA THR A 155 -10.71 18.74 18.77
C THR A 155 -11.96 17.91 18.53
N ARG A 156 -12.73 17.61 19.59
CA ARG A 156 -14.02 16.89 19.46
C ARG A 156 -15.02 17.64 18.59
N TYR A 157 -15.14 18.95 18.78
CA TYR A 157 -16.05 19.79 18.00
C TYR A 157 -15.62 19.85 16.53
N VAL A 158 -14.33 20.09 16.27
CA VAL A 158 -13.79 20.18 14.90
C VAL A 158 -13.85 18.83 14.18
N ALA A 159 -13.66 17.71 14.88
CA ALA A 159 -13.69 16.38 14.28
C ALA A 159 -15.09 15.93 13.83
N GLY A 160 -16.16 16.51 14.38
CA GLY A 160 -17.53 16.07 14.10
C GLY A 160 -17.81 14.65 14.59
N ARG A 161 -18.77 13.96 13.97
CA ARG A 161 -19.08 12.55 14.27
C ARG A 161 -18.15 11.64 13.48
N ILE A 162 -17.64 10.60 14.12
CA ILE A 162 -16.86 9.52 13.50
C ILE A 162 -17.58 8.22 13.82
N GLU A 163 -18.00 7.45 12.81
CA GLU A 163 -18.90 6.30 13.00
C GLU A 163 -18.29 5.18 13.86
N SER A 164 -16.99 4.96 13.77
CA SER A 164 -16.24 3.92 14.50
C SER A 164 -15.76 4.36 15.90
N VAL A 165 -16.08 5.58 16.32
CA VAL A 165 -15.55 6.20 17.55
C VAL A 165 -16.69 6.76 18.40
N GLU A 166 -16.70 6.37 19.66
CA GLU A 166 -17.47 6.98 20.73
C GLU A 166 -16.61 8.01 21.47
N PHE A 167 -17.19 9.16 21.76
CA PHE A 167 -16.55 10.22 22.52
C PHE A 167 -17.17 10.29 23.90
N VAL A 168 -16.38 9.98 24.94
CA VAL A 168 -16.83 9.95 26.33
C VAL A 168 -16.24 11.14 27.06
N ASP A 169 -17.10 12.01 27.59
CA ASP A 169 -16.66 13.14 28.39
C ASP A 169 -16.11 12.66 29.74
N ARG A 170 -14.84 12.98 30.03
CA ARG A 170 -14.16 12.63 31.29
C ARG A 170 -14.15 13.80 32.27
N GLY A 171 -14.89 14.87 31.98
CA GLY A 171 -15.04 16.05 32.82
C GLY A 171 -13.82 16.97 32.76
N LEU A 172 -13.72 17.82 33.78
CA LEU A 172 -12.64 18.80 33.94
C LEU A 172 -11.44 18.16 34.64
N HIS A 173 -10.25 18.32 34.05
CA HIS A 173 -8.97 17.83 34.57
C HIS A 173 -8.05 19.01 34.90
N GLU A 174 -7.42 18.97 36.08
CA GLU A 174 -6.37 19.92 36.42
C GLU A 174 -5.07 19.54 35.69
N LEU A 175 -4.77 20.26 34.61
CA LEU A 175 -3.59 20.02 33.80
C LEU A 175 -2.44 20.93 34.22
N LYS A 176 -1.26 20.35 34.49
CA LYS A 176 -0.07 21.10 34.92
C LYS A 176 0.26 22.25 33.96
N GLY A 177 0.24 23.48 34.49
CA GLY A 177 0.56 24.71 33.76
C GLY A 177 -0.65 25.48 33.21
N PHE A 178 -1.87 24.99 33.47
CA PHE A 178 -3.12 25.70 33.17
C PHE A 178 -3.74 26.20 34.47
N GLN A 179 -4.26 27.44 34.47
CA GLN A 179 -4.92 28.03 35.63
C GLN A 179 -6.35 27.51 35.80
N GLU A 180 -7.01 27.18 34.69
CA GLU A 180 -8.37 26.64 34.68
C GLU A 180 -8.34 25.14 34.33
N PRO A 181 -9.15 24.30 35.00
CA PRO A 181 -9.34 22.92 34.61
C PRO A 181 -9.77 22.78 33.14
N GLN A 182 -9.20 21.82 32.44
CA GLN A 182 -9.46 21.60 31.01
C GLN A 182 -10.41 20.42 30.84
N ARG A 183 -11.43 20.55 29.99
CA ARG A 183 -12.32 19.42 29.69
C ARG A 183 -11.61 18.43 28.79
N VAL A 184 -11.57 17.17 29.22
CA VAL A 184 -10.91 16.08 28.50
C VAL A 184 -11.96 15.09 28.02
N ILE A 185 -11.82 14.66 26.77
CA ILE A 185 -12.72 13.70 26.15
C ILE A 185 -11.93 12.45 25.80
N GLU A 186 -12.40 11.30 26.26
CA GLU A 186 -11.86 9.99 25.89
C GLU A 186 -12.44 9.58 24.54
N VAL A 187 -11.54 9.21 23.63
CA VAL A 187 -11.86 8.56 22.36
C VAL A 187 -11.91 7.06 22.64
N ARG A 188 -13.10 6.48 22.59
CA ARG A 188 -13.29 5.04 22.59
C ARG A 188 -13.56 4.57 21.19
N TRP A 189 -12.76 3.64 20.71
CA TRP A 189 -13.03 2.96 19.46
C TRP A 189 -13.53 1.57 19.82
N GLN A 190 -14.66 1.19 19.22
CA GLN A 190 -15.16 -0.16 19.42
C GLN A 190 -14.14 -1.13 18.82
N SER A 191 -13.45 -1.88 19.69
CA SER A 191 -13.33 -3.31 19.40
C SER A 191 -14.76 -3.80 19.57
N SER A 192 -15.46 -4.22 18.52
CA SER A 192 -16.75 -4.89 18.69
C SER A 192 -16.56 -6.00 19.71
N GLY A 193 -17.11 -5.79 20.91
CA GLY A 193 -16.71 -6.49 22.13
C GLY A 193 -17.81 -6.39 23.18
N ALA A 194 -19.02 -6.80 22.80
CA ALA A 194 -19.81 -7.60 23.73
C ALA A 194 -19.10 -8.96 23.84
N GLU A 195 -18.63 -9.35 25.02
CA GLU A 195 -18.22 -10.75 25.28
C GLU A 195 -19.39 -11.48 25.97
N PRO A 196 -19.65 -12.78 25.68
CA PRO A 196 -18.80 -13.73 24.98
C PRO A 196 -19.37 -14.19 23.62
N SER A 197 -18.77 -13.70 22.53
CA SER A 197 -18.69 -14.38 21.21
C SER A 197 -17.22 -14.56 20.78
N GLY A 198 -16.28 -13.89 21.46
CA GLY A 198 -14.86 -13.84 21.12
C GLY A 198 -14.13 -15.16 21.25
N ALA A 199 -14.61 -16.11 22.07
CA ALA A 199 -14.03 -17.46 22.09
C ALA A 199 -14.13 -18.13 20.71
N LYS A 200 -15.26 -17.94 20.02
CA LYS A 200 -15.50 -18.59 18.72
C LYS A 200 -14.83 -17.83 17.59
N GLU A 201 -14.84 -16.50 17.60
CA GLU A 201 -14.17 -15.67 16.59
C GLU A 201 -12.64 -15.67 16.73
N ALA A 202 -12.10 -15.72 17.95
CA ALA A 202 -10.68 -15.98 18.17
C ALA A 202 -10.29 -17.41 17.79
N GLU A 203 -11.16 -18.41 18.04
CA GLU A 203 -10.96 -19.78 17.56
C GLU A 203 -10.99 -19.84 16.02
N ILE A 204 -11.94 -19.15 15.37
CA ILE A 204 -12.01 -19.05 13.90
C ILE A 204 -10.74 -18.37 13.36
N ALA A 205 -10.35 -17.23 13.93
CA ALA A 205 -9.16 -16.49 13.51
C ALA A 205 -7.87 -17.29 13.75
N ALA A 206 -7.77 -18.01 14.87
CA ALA A 206 -6.64 -18.89 15.16
C ALA A 206 -6.60 -20.08 14.20
N VAL A 207 -7.75 -20.68 13.86
CA VAL A 207 -7.82 -21.76 12.87
C VAL A 207 -7.47 -21.25 11.47
N MET A 208 -7.93 -20.06 11.09
CA MET A 208 -7.57 -19.43 9.81
C MET A 208 -6.08 -19.10 9.74
N GLN A 209 -5.51 -18.54 10.81
CA GLN A 209 -4.09 -18.21 10.89
C GLN A 209 -3.23 -19.48 10.82
N ASN A 210 -3.57 -20.52 11.58
CA ASN A 210 -2.89 -21.83 11.53
C ASN A 210 -2.97 -22.43 10.11
N ALA A 211 -4.13 -22.35 9.46
CA ALA A 211 -4.28 -22.83 8.08
C ALA A 211 -3.37 -22.07 7.11
N ILE A 212 -3.30 -20.74 7.21
CA ILE A 212 -2.40 -19.92 6.39
C ILE A 212 -0.94 -20.29 6.64
N ASP A 213 -0.54 -20.51 7.89
CA ASP A 213 0.83 -20.87 8.26
C ASP A 213 1.23 -22.24 7.71
N VAL A 214 0.35 -23.24 7.80
CA VAL A 214 0.55 -24.56 7.19
C VAL A 214 0.73 -24.45 5.67
N LEU A 215 -0.12 -23.66 4.99
CA LEU A 215 -0.01 -23.46 3.54
C LEU A 215 1.28 -22.76 3.15
N ASN A 216 1.72 -21.75 3.91
CA ASN A 216 3.00 -21.07 3.68
C ASN A 216 4.18 -22.03 3.85
N ARG A 217 4.13 -22.94 4.83
CA ARG A 217 5.16 -23.97 5.00
C ARG A 217 5.22 -24.92 3.80
N VAL A 218 4.09 -25.34 3.25
CA VAL A 218 4.04 -26.18 2.03
C VAL A 218 4.59 -25.44 0.81
N LEU A 219 4.25 -24.16 0.65
CA LEU A 219 4.78 -23.32 -0.43
C LEU A 219 6.30 -23.12 -0.32
N GLY A 220 6.87 -23.24 0.88
CA GLY A 220 8.31 -23.18 1.13
C GLY A 220 9.05 -24.52 0.98
N VAL A 221 8.38 -25.62 0.64
CA VAL A 221 9.04 -26.92 0.42
C VAL A 221 9.74 -26.94 -0.93
N ALA A 222 10.98 -27.42 -0.95
CA ALA A 222 11.76 -27.65 -2.15
C ALA A 222 12.16 -29.13 -2.24
N HIS A 223 12.28 -29.64 -3.47
CA HIS A 223 12.85 -30.95 -3.71
C HIS A 223 14.37 -30.83 -3.93
N ALA A 224 15.15 -31.66 -3.24
CA ALA A 224 16.60 -31.54 -3.15
C ALA A 224 17.32 -31.64 -4.51
N ASP A 225 16.83 -32.50 -5.40
CA ASP A 225 17.49 -32.81 -6.68
C ASP A 225 16.71 -32.37 -7.93
N ASP A 226 15.46 -31.94 -7.77
CA ASP A 226 14.55 -31.69 -8.90
C ASP A 226 13.64 -30.50 -8.62
N PRO A 227 14.07 -29.28 -8.99
CA PRO A 227 13.28 -28.06 -8.75
C PRO A 227 11.95 -28.05 -9.52
N VAL A 228 11.73 -28.96 -10.47
CA VAL A 228 10.50 -29.07 -11.27
C VAL A 228 9.71 -30.34 -10.90
N PHE A 229 9.96 -30.93 -9.73
CA PHE A 229 9.30 -32.15 -9.28
C PHE A 229 7.77 -31.99 -9.26
N ARG A 230 7.13 -32.48 -10.31
CA ARG A 230 5.73 -32.22 -10.65
C ARG A 230 4.73 -32.52 -9.53
N PRO A 231 4.85 -33.62 -8.76
CA PRO A 231 3.94 -33.88 -7.63
C PRO A 231 3.99 -32.79 -6.54
N LEU A 232 5.16 -32.18 -6.31
CA LEU A 232 5.30 -31.06 -5.36
C LEU A 232 4.70 -29.78 -5.94
N VAL A 233 4.95 -29.49 -7.22
CA VAL A 233 4.37 -28.32 -7.91
C VAL A 233 2.84 -28.38 -7.91
N GLU A 234 2.25 -29.54 -8.16
CA GLU A 234 0.80 -29.75 -8.12
C GLU A 234 0.24 -29.60 -6.68
N CYS A 235 0.97 -30.08 -5.67
CA CYS A 235 0.63 -29.86 -4.26
C CYS A 235 0.68 -28.37 -3.87
N GLN A 236 1.69 -27.64 -4.33
CA GLN A 236 1.88 -26.21 -4.07
C GLN A 236 0.83 -25.35 -4.78
N ALA A 237 0.43 -25.72 -6.01
CA ALA A 237 -0.66 -25.07 -6.72
C ALA A 237 -1.98 -25.17 -5.93
N LYS A 238 -2.31 -26.37 -5.41
CA LYS A 238 -3.47 -26.57 -4.52
C LYS A 238 -3.36 -25.76 -3.22
N ALA A 239 -2.17 -25.65 -2.64
CA ALA A 239 -1.94 -24.84 -1.44
C ALA A 239 -2.13 -23.34 -1.69
N SER A 240 -1.66 -22.84 -2.84
CA SER A 240 -1.81 -21.44 -3.25
C SER A 240 -3.28 -21.06 -3.49
N ASP A 241 -4.05 -21.93 -4.15
CA ASP A 241 -5.47 -21.72 -4.43
C ASP A 241 -6.31 -21.65 -3.13
N LEU A 242 -6.04 -22.58 -2.20
CA LEU A 242 -6.71 -22.59 -0.89
C LEU A 242 -6.32 -21.35 -0.06
N ARG A 243 -5.06 -20.91 -0.10
CA ARG A 243 -4.60 -19.70 0.60
C ARG A 243 -5.30 -18.44 0.08
N LEU A 244 -5.45 -18.31 -1.24
CA LEU A 244 -6.16 -17.19 -1.86
C LEU A 244 -7.64 -17.20 -1.48
N THR A 245 -8.26 -18.37 -1.43
CA THR A 245 -9.66 -18.54 -1.00
C THR A 245 -9.85 -18.12 0.46
N LEU A 246 -8.99 -18.61 1.37
CA LEU A 246 -9.04 -18.25 2.80
C LEU A 246 -8.79 -16.76 3.06
N SER A 247 -7.92 -16.12 2.26
CA SER A 247 -7.64 -14.68 2.36
C SER A 247 -8.81 -13.80 1.90
N ARG A 248 -9.71 -14.32 1.04
CA ARG A 248 -10.89 -13.60 0.51
C ARG A 248 -12.13 -13.77 1.39
N SER A 249 -12.25 -14.89 2.11
CA SER A 249 -13.43 -15.22 2.92
C SER A 249 -13.44 -14.66 4.35
N ALA A 250 -12.43 -13.87 4.76
CA ALA A 250 -12.34 -13.28 6.09
C ALA A 250 -13.45 -12.25 6.43
N SER A 251 -14.29 -11.89 5.45
CA SER A 251 -15.33 -10.87 5.60
C SER A 251 -16.75 -11.41 5.86
N ASP A 252 -17.00 -12.74 5.85
CA ASP A 252 -18.35 -13.28 5.98
C ASP A 252 -18.52 -14.25 7.17
N ARG A 253 -19.64 -14.05 7.90
CA ARG A 253 -20.01 -14.68 9.18
C ARG A 253 -19.90 -16.20 9.18
N GLN A 254 -19.27 -16.82 10.19
CA GLN A 254 -19.42 -18.26 10.35
C GLN A 254 -19.13 -18.91 11.71
N SER A 255 -19.93 -19.94 11.99
CA SER A 255 -19.50 -21.14 12.74
C SER A 255 -19.40 -22.39 11.86
N GLN A 256 -19.98 -22.40 10.65
CA GLN A 256 -19.92 -23.54 9.71
C GLN A 256 -18.67 -23.53 8.81
N SER A 257 -17.86 -22.46 8.79
CA SER A 257 -16.63 -22.39 7.98
C SER A 257 -15.43 -23.05 8.63
N VAL A 258 -15.32 -23.03 9.95
CA VAL A 258 -14.15 -23.57 10.67
C VAL A 258 -13.92 -25.04 10.32
N GLN A 259 -14.99 -25.83 10.38
CA GLN A 259 -14.90 -27.26 10.10
C GLN A 259 -14.51 -27.54 8.65
N ARG A 260 -15.01 -26.77 7.67
CA ARG A 260 -14.60 -26.89 6.27
C ARG A 260 -13.14 -26.51 6.05
N ILE A 261 -12.66 -25.46 6.74
CA ILE A 261 -11.26 -25.03 6.69
C ILE A 261 -10.36 -26.12 7.28
N GLN A 262 -10.74 -26.68 8.43
CA GLN A 262 -10.02 -27.79 9.07
C GLN A 262 -9.98 -29.05 8.18
N GLU A 263 -11.07 -29.40 7.51
CA GLU A 263 -11.09 -30.53 6.58
C GLU A 263 -10.23 -30.27 5.34
N ALA A 264 -10.25 -29.05 4.80
CA ALA A 264 -9.48 -28.65 3.64
C ALA A 264 -7.96 -28.57 3.93
N ILE A 265 -7.56 -28.15 5.13
CA ILE A 265 -6.15 -28.00 5.50
C ILE A 265 -5.49 -29.32 5.90
N ARG A 266 -6.26 -30.29 6.42
CA ARG A 266 -5.75 -31.53 7.02
C ARG A 266 -4.76 -32.32 6.16
N PRO A 267 -4.94 -32.49 4.84
CA PRO A 267 -3.95 -33.17 4.01
C PRO A 267 -2.59 -32.45 3.99
N PHE A 268 -2.58 -31.11 4.06
CA PHE A 268 -1.36 -30.31 4.10
C PHE A 268 -0.67 -30.40 5.46
N GLU A 269 -1.42 -30.46 6.56
CA GLU A 269 -0.88 -30.73 7.90
C GLU A 269 -0.21 -32.11 7.96
N ASP A 270 -0.89 -33.14 7.46
CA ASP A 270 -0.35 -34.50 7.35
C ASP A 270 0.95 -34.52 6.53
N PHE A 271 1.00 -33.77 5.42
CA PHE A 271 2.22 -33.64 4.59
C PHE A 271 3.37 -32.92 5.33
N VAL A 272 3.09 -31.81 6.02
CA VAL A 272 4.10 -31.12 6.85
C VAL A 272 4.60 -32.02 7.97
N THR A 273 3.72 -32.83 8.57
CA THR A 273 4.07 -33.80 9.63
C THR A 273 5.02 -34.86 9.09
N LEU A 274 4.78 -35.41 7.89
CA LEU A 274 5.70 -36.35 7.24
C LEU A 274 7.10 -35.77 6.99
N LEU A 275 7.20 -34.45 6.79
CA LEU A 275 8.49 -33.78 6.56
C LEU A 275 9.23 -33.47 7.86
N VAL A 276 8.51 -33.07 8.91
CA VAL A 276 9.09 -32.60 10.18
C VAL A 276 9.39 -33.76 11.12
N GLU A 277 8.46 -34.69 11.27
CA GLU A 277 8.53 -35.79 12.25
C GLU A 277 8.99 -37.11 11.61
N ARG A 278 9.58 -37.05 10.41
CA ARG A 278 9.97 -38.22 9.61
C ARG A 278 10.70 -39.31 10.40
N ASP A 279 11.62 -38.91 11.28
CA ASP A 279 12.50 -39.84 12.01
C ASP A 279 11.97 -40.18 13.42
N THR A 280 10.84 -39.57 13.83
CA THR A 280 10.26 -39.69 15.18
C THR A 280 8.85 -40.28 15.20
N LEU A 281 8.24 -40.53 14.04
CA LEU A 281 6.90 -41.10 13.93
C LEU A 281 6.87 -42.61 14.18
N GLU A 282 5.91 -43.07 14.97
CA GLU A 282 5.60 -44.49 15.12
C GLU A 282 5.14 -45.11 13.79
N GLU A 283 5.55 -46.35 13.52
CA GLU A 283 5.35 -47.02 12.22
C GLU A 283 3.87 -47.09 11.79
N GLN A 284 2.97 -47.42 12.73
CA GLN A 284 1.52 -47.44 12.47
C GLN A 284 0.94 -46.05 12.18
N ARG A 285 1.44 -45.01 12.86
CA ARG A 285 1.00 -43.62 12.67
C ARG A 285 1.51 -43.07 11.34
N SER A 286 2.76 -43.39 10.97
CA SER A 286 3.35 -43.03 9.68
C SER A 286 2.53 -43.59 8.51
N ALA A 287 2.21 -44.89 8.51
CA ALA A 287 1.44 -45.53 7.43
C ALA A 287 0.04 -44.90 7.23
N GLN A 288 -0.60 -44.47 8.32
CA GLN A 288 -1.89 -43.77 8.25
C GLN A 288 -1.78 -42.37 7.64
N ILE A 289 -0.75 -41.61 8.02
CA ILE A 289 -0.49 -40.26 7.49
C ILE A 289 -0.12 -40.37 6.00
N GLU A 290 0.79 -41.29 5.65
CA GLU A 290 1.20 -41.56 4.26
C GLU A 290 0.00 -41.86 3.35
N THR A 291 -0.93 -42.70 3.81
CA THR A 291 -2.14 -43.04 3.05
C THR A 291 -3.04 -41.81 2.82
N ARG A 292 -3.16 -40.91 3.80
CA ARG A 292 -3.97 -39.68 3.68
C ARG A 292 -3.31 -38.66 2.74
N VAL A 293 -1.99 -38.49 2.82
CA VAL A 293 -1.22 -37.62 1.91
C VAL A 293 -1.27 -38.18 0.48
N ALA A 294 -1.09 -39.49 0.31
CA ALA A 294 -1.16 -40.15 -1.00
C ALA A 294 -2.54 -40.00 -1.65
N ARG A 295 -3.63 -39.99 -0.86
CA ARG A 295 -4.98 -39.77 -1.38
C ARG A 295 -5.17 -38.36 -1.95
N SER A 296 -4.55 -37.35 -1.35
CA SER A 296 -4.74 -35.94 -1.73
C SER A 296 -3.73 -35.43 -2.77
N PHE A 297 -2.51 -35.95 -2.73
CA PHE A 297 -1.38 -35.45 -3.54
C PHE A 297 -0.60 -36.55 -4.28
N GLY A 298 -0.92 -37.82 -4.07
CA GLY A 298 -0.31 -38.96 -4.76
C GLY A 298 0.89 -39.59 -4.03
N TRP A 299 1.09 -40.89 -4.27
CA TRP A 299 2.23 -41.67 -3.76
C TRP A 299 3.62 -41.14 -4.11
N PRO A 300 3.85 -40.53 -5.29
CA PRO A 300 5.17 -39.96 -5.61
C PRO A 300 5.63 -38.91 -4.59
N LEU A 301 4.71 -38.08 -4.07
CA LEU A 301 5.03 -37.06 -3.08
C LEU A 301 5.41 -37.68 -1.73
N VAL A 302 4.65 -38.69 -1.29
CA VAL A 302 4.93 -39.46 -0.07
C VAL A 302 6.28 -40.15 -0.16
N THR A 303 6.59 -40.76 -1.31
CA THR A 303 7.86 -41.45 -1.54
C THR A 303 9.04 -40.49 -1.46
N ALA A 304 8.90 -39.27 -2.01
CA ALA A 304 9.93 -38.24 -1.94
C ALA A 304 10.13 -37.71 -0.50
N ALA A 305 9.05 -37.54 0.26
CA ALA A 305 9.11 -37.17 1.68
C ALA A 305 9.81 -38.23 2.53
N ALA A 306 9.40 -39.51 2.40
CA ALA A 306 9.98 -40.64 3.14
C ALA A 306 11.47 -40.84 2.84
N ARG A 307 11.90 -40.52 1.61
CA ARG A 307 13.32 -40.59 1.20
C ARG A 307 14.14 -39.35 1.61
N GLY A 308 13.53 -38.38 2.28
CA GLY A 308 14.21 -37.15 2.68
C GLY A 308 14.62 -36.23 1.54
N ARG A 309 13.95 -36.35 0.38
CA ARG A 309 14.24 -35.52 -0.79
C ARG A 309 13.45 -34.21 -0.79
N LEU A 310 12.63 -33.97 0.22
CA LEU A 310 11.83 -32.75 0.38
C LEU A 310 12.24 -32.04 1.68
N SER A 311 12.48 -30.73 1.61
CA SER A 311 12.89 -29.92 2.76
C SER A 311 12.37 -28.49 2.65
N PHE A 312 12.18 -27.80 3.78
CA PHE A 312 11.85 -26.38 3.78
C PHE A 312 13.05 -25.53 3.33
N ALA A 313 12.82 -24.58 2.42
CA ALA A 313 13.85 -23.69 1.89
C ALA A 313 14.48 -22.87 3.03
N GLY A 314 15.80 -22.98 3.21
CA GLY A 314 16.55 -22.33 4.29
C GLY A 314 17.33 -23.28 5.20
N ALA A 315 17.14 -24.60 5.08
CA ALA A 315 18.07 -25.56 5.68
C ALA A 315 19.37 -25.62 4.87
N PRO A 316 20.56 -25.59 5.50
CA PRO A 316 21.81 -25.85 4.79
C PRO A 316 21.70 -27.20 4.09
N ALA A 317 22.09 -27.27 2.82
CA ALA A 317 22.16 -28.53 2.11
C ALA A 317 22.94 -29.53 2.97
N PRO A 318 22.39 -30.71 3.31
CA PRO A 318 23.17 -31.73 3.97
C PRO A 318 24.37 -32.02 3.08
N THR A 319 25.56 -31.91 3.65
CA THR A 319 26.81 -32.21 2.96
C THR A 319 26.67 -33.60 2.32
N PRO A 320 26.97 -33.78 1.03
CA PRO A 320 26.86 -35.09 0.42
C PRO A 320 27.74 -36.05 1.22
N ALA A 321 27.11 -37.09 1.77
CA ALA A 321 27.83 -38.16 2.44
C ALA A 321 28.88 -38.72 1.47
N PRO A 322 30.11 -39.03 1.95
CA PRO A 322 31.14 -39.59 1.09
C PRO A 322 30.60 -40.85 0.42
N ALA A 323 30.78 -40.92 -0.89
CA ALA A 323 30.32 -42.05 -1.69
C ALA A 323 30.79 -43.38 -1.07
N PRO A 324 29.89 -44.34 -0.81
CA PRO A 324 30.32 -45.67 -0.39
C PRO A 324 31.16 -46.28 -1.52
N ALA A 325 32.28 -46.90 -1.13
CA ALA A 325 33.19 -47.55 -2.06
C ALA A 325 32.43 -48.49 -3.02
N ALA A 326 32.79 -48.42 -4.30
CA ALA A 326 32.18 -49.19 -5.37
C ALA A 326 32.14 -50.69 -5.00
N PRO A 327 30.98 -51.36 -5.10
CA PRO A 327 30.91 -52.80 -4.95
C PRO A 327 31.58 -53.48 -6.16
N PRO A 328 32.19 -54.66 -5.98
CA PRO A 328 32.83 -55.38 -7.08
C PRO A 328 31.80 -55.81 -8.14
N PRO A 329 32.22 -55.95 -9.41
CA PRO A 329 31.29 -56.19 -10.51
C PRO A 329 30.57 -57.55 -10.37
N PRO A 330 29.29 -57.64 -10.72
CA PRO A 330 28.54 -58.89 -10.63
C PRO A 330 28.92 -59.84 -11.78
N ALA A 331 28.98 -61.14 -11.45
CA ALA A 331 29.18 -62.23 -12.41
C ALA A 331 28.03 -62.29 -13.45
N PRO A 332 28.31 -62.73 -14.69
CA PRO A 332 27.31 -62.75 -15.75
C PRO A 332 26.25 -63.83 -15.50
N ARG A 333 24.97 -63.49 -15.65
CA ARG A 333 23.86 -64.45 -15.65
C ARG A 333 23.08 -64.45 -16.97
N PRO A 334 22.45 -65.59 -17.30
CA PRO A 334 22.25 -66.06 -18.66
C PRO A 334 20.96 -65.55 -19.33
N ALA A 335 20.89 -65.83 -20.64
CA ALA A 335 19.93 -65.39 -21.65
C ALA A 335 18.42 -65.54 -21.30
N PRO A 336 17.54 -64.74 -21.93
CA PRO A 336 16.12 -64.66 -21.59
C PRO A 336 15.29 -65.78 -22.23
N ARG A 337 14.19 -66.17 -21.58
CA ARG A 337 13.11 -67.02 -22.15
C ARG A 337 11.82 -66.22 -22.36
N PRO A 338 10.95 -66.66 -23.29
CA PRO A 338 10.01 -65.79 -23.98
C PRO A 338 8.64 -65.68 -23.31
N ALA A 339 7.93 -64.62 -23.71
CA ALA A 339 6.60 -64.21 -23.26
C ALA A 339 5.48 -65.19 -23.64
N PRO A 340 4.34 -65.17 -22.91
CA PRO A 340 3.05 -65.54 -23.46
C PRO A 340 2.13 -64.31 -23.66
N ALA A 341 1.32 -64.37 -24.71
CA ALA A 341 0.22 -63.46 -25.04
C ALA A 341 -1.15 -64.15 -24.74
N PRO A 342 -2.32 -63.61 -25.15
CA PRO A 342 -3.23 -62.85 -24.28
C PRO A 342 -4.66 -63.44 -24.18
N ALA A 343 -5.45 -63.04 -23.18
CA ALA A 343 -6.92 -63.15 -23.09
C ALA A 343 -7.40 -62.51 -21.77
N ALA A 344 -8.57 -61.93 -21.56
CA ALA A 344 -9.74 -61.52 -22.35
C ALA A 344 -10.56 -60.55 -21.44
N THR A 345 -11.39 -59.71 -22.04
CA THR A 345 -12.39 -58.85 -21.37
C THR A 345 -13.57 -59.68 -20.80
N PRO A 346 -14.23 -59.23 -19.71
CA PRO A 346 -15.60 -58.68 -19.81
C PRO A 346 -15.89 -57.54 -18.78
N THR A 347 -16.57 -56.46 -19.13
CA THR A 347 -18.03 -56.17 -19.05
C THR A 347 -18.45 -55.29 -17.86
N SER A 348 -19.15 -54.23 -18.25
CA SER A 348 -19.87 -53.13 -17.58
C SER A 348 -20.89 -53.46 -16.47
N ALA A 349 -21.08 -52.47 -15.56
CA ALA A 349 -22.33 -51.96 -14.90
C ALA A 349 -22.38 -52.04 -13.35
N PRO A 350 -23.23 -51.26 -12.61
CA PRO A 350 -23.97 -50.01 -12.92
C PRO A 350 -23.91 -48.90 -11.82
N ALA A 351 -24.56 -47.76 -12.10
CA ALA A 351 -24.73 -46.55 -11.27
C ALA A 351 -25.80 -46.67 -10.14
N PRO A 352 -25.78 -45.81 -9.10
CA PRO A 352 -26.76 -45.81 -8.01
C PRO A 352 -28.00 -44.89 -8.26
N PRO A 353 -29.15 -45.15 -7.60
CA PRO A 353 -30.45 -44.53 -7.89
C PRO A 353 -30.73 -43.23 -7.09
N PRO A 354 -31.79 -42.45 -7.46
CA PRO A 354 -32.13 -41.17 -6.85
C PRO A 354 -33.08 -41.30 -5.64
N VAL A 355 -33.02 -40.33 -4.73
CA VAL A 355 -33.87 -40.24 -3.52
C VAL A 355 -35.07 -39.30 -3.76
N PRO A 356 -36.30 -39.64 -3.33
CA PRO A 356 -37.51 -38.84 -3.60
C PRO A 356 -37.86 -37.81 -2.51
N ALA A 357 -38.66 -36.82 -2.91
CA ALA A 357 -39.23 -35.73 -2.12
C ALA A 357 -40.65 -36.02 -1.58
N ALA A 358 -41.07 -35.35 -0.49
CA ALA A 358 -42.48 -35.22 -0.06
C ALA A 358 -42.67 -34.15 1.06
N PRO A 359 -43.90 -33.67 1.41
CA PRO A 359 -44.30 -32.24 1.38
C PRO A 359 -44.94 -31.73 2.72
N PRO A 360 -45.94 -30.80 2.77
CA PRO A 360 -45.80 -29.38 3.15
C PRO A 360 -46.50 -28.95 4.48
N ALA A 361 -46.39 -27.64 4.78
CA ALA A 361 -46.76 -26.91 6.00
C ALA A 361 -48.27 -26.82 6.37
N PRO A 362 -48.58 -26.22 7.54
CA PRO A 362 -49.80 -25.44 7.70
C PRO A 362 -49.61 -24.00 8.22
N THR A 363 -50.60 -23.20 7.85
CA THR A 363 -50.84 -21.76 7.93
C THR A 363 -51.21 -21.22 9.32
N ARG A 364 -50.87 -19.96 9.64
CA ARG A 364 -51.74 -19.07 10.44
C ARG A 364 -51.43 -17.57 10.23
N ALA A 365 -52.47 -16.77 10.07
CA ALA A 365 -52.54 -15.30 10.01
C ALA A 365 -53.45 -14.79 11.16
N PRO A 366 -53.81 -13.49 11.31
CA PRO A 366 -53.12 -12.20 11.08
C PRO A 366 -53.05 -11.30 12.35
N ALA A 367 -52.57 -10.07 12.20
CA ALA A 367 -52.35 -9.00 13.21
C ALA A 367 -53.60 -8.43 13.92
N PRO A 368 -53.39 -7.51 14.89
CA PRO A 368 -54.12 -6.23 14.85
C PRO A 368 -53.23 -4.98 15.08
N LYS A 369 -53.77 -3.85 14.62
CA LYS A 369 -53.24 -2.48 14.64
C LYS A 369 -53.72 -1.68 15.88
N ALA A 370 -52.95 -0.61 16.13
CA ALA A 370 -53.33 0.74 16.60
C ALA A 370 -53.53 1.03 18.10
N ALA A 371 -52.75 2.00 18.59
CA ALA A 371 -53.25 3.15 19.35
C ALA A 371 -52.22 4.31 19.32
N GLU A 372 -52.59 5.40 18.62
CA GLU A 372 -52.08 6.76 18.84
C GLU A 372 -52.84 7.42 20.00
N VAL A 373 -52.18 8.23 20.85
CA VAL A 373 -52.63 9.57 21.32
C VAL A 373 -51.45 10.33 22.00
N PRO A 374 -51.48 11.66 22.27
CA PRO A 374 -50.49 12.61 21.74
C PRO A 374 -49.84 13.50 22.82
N THR A 375 -49.09 14.54 22.38
CA THR A 375 -48.63 15.75 23.11
C THR A 375 -47.58 15.50 24.21
N GLY A 376 -46.45 16.20 24.31
CA GLY A 376 -45.94 17.39 23.66
C GLY A 376 -45.02 18.07 24.69
N PHE A 377 -43.77 18.34 24.33
CA PHE A 377 -42.97 19.46 24.86
C PHE A 377 -41.74 19.59 23.96
N ALA A 378 -41.74 20.64 23.14
CA ALA A 378 -40.65 21.01 22.27
C ALA A 378 -39.62 21.84 23.06
N ALA A 379 -38.36 21.43 22.99
CA ALA A 379 -37.20 22.27 23.24
C ALA A 379 -36.35 22.27 21.96
N PRO A 380 -35.70 23.39 21.60
CA PRO A 380 -35.23 23.64 20.25
C PRO A 380 -34.09 22.68 19.90
N ARG A 381 -34.37 21.74 19.00
CA ARG A 381 -33.32 21.04 18.27
C ARG A 381 -32.73 22.05 17.30
N THR A 382 -31.59 22.63 17.65
CA THR A 382 -30.64 23.09 16.64
C THR A 382 -30.34 21.89 15.76
N SER A 383 -30.87 21.91 14.54
CA SER A 383 -30.55 20.95 13.51
C SER A 383 -29.06 21.10 13.20
N ALA A 384 -28.23 20.32 13.90
CA ALA A 384 -26.90 19.99 13.44
C ALA A 384 -27.09 19.39 12.05
N VAL A 385 -26.66 20.13 11.03
CA VAL A 385 -26.60 19.65 9.66
C VAL A 385 -25.72 18.41 9.70
N GLU A 386 -26.37 17.25 9.58
CA GLU A 386 -25.77 15.96 9.35
C GLU A 386 -24.86 16.14 8.12
N ALA A 387 -23.54 16.08 8.29
CA ALA A 387 -22.66 15.95 7.13
C ALA A 387 -22.99 14.58 6.53
N PRO A 388 -23.63 14.53 5.35
CA PRO A 388 -24.18 13.28 4.85
C PRO A 388 -23.01 12.33 4.58
N ALA A 389 -23.11 11.10 5.09
CA ALA A 389 -22.35 9.99 4.54
C ALA A 389 -22.52 10.05 3.01
N VAL A 390 -21.41 10.05 2.28
CA VAL A 390 -21.41 10.12 0.82
C VAL A 390 -22.19 8.91 0.30
N ARG A 391 -23.44 9.09 -0.10
CA ARG A 391 -24.29 8.01 -0.62
C ARG A 391 -24.13 7.95 -2.13
N ILE A 392 -23.70 6.79 -2.62
CA ILE A 392 -23.63 6.50 -4.04
C ILE A 392 -25.05 6.43 -4.58
N ASP A 393 -25.29 7.13 -5.70
CA ASP A 393 -26.60 7.08 -6.35
C ASP A 393 -26.83 5.66 -6.91
N PRO A 394 -27.86 4.92 -6.44
CA PRO A 394 -28.10 3.54 -6.85
C PRO A 394 -28.34 3.40 -8.35
N ARG A 395 -28.75 4.48 -9.04
CA ARG A 395 -28.95 4.49 -10.49
C ARG A 395 -27.63 4.37 -11.26
N GLY A 396 -26.52 4.78 -10.66
CA GLY A 396 -25.18 4.61 -11.22
C GLY A 396 -24.59 3.21 -11.03
N ALA A 397 -25.21 2.34 -10.23
CA ALA A 397 -24.66 1.03 -9.84
C ALA A 397 -24.46 0.07 -11.03
N GLY A 398 -25.24 0.23 -12.11
CA GLY A 398 -25.09 -0.59 -13.33
C GLY A 398 -23.86 -0.24 -14.18
N VAL A 399 -23.24 0.93 -13.95
CA VAL A 399 -22.13 1.41 -14.77
C VAL A 399 -20.82 0.77 -14.29
N ARG A 400 -20.36 -0.26 -15.02
CA ARG A 400 -19.28 -1.17 -14.59
C ARG A 400 -17.96 -0.51 -14.20
N TRP A 401 -17.58 0.60 -14.83
CA TRP A 401 -16.34 1.32 -14.50
C TRP A 401 -16.53 2.39 -13.41
N TRP A 402 -17.74 2.93 -13.29
CA TRP A 402 -18.05 4.05 -12.38
C TRP A 402 -18.41 3.54 -10.99
N ALA A 403 -19.26 2.50 -10.90
CA ALA A 403 -19.76 2.02 -9.61
C ALA A 403 -18.63 1.54 -8.67
N PRO A 404 -17.67 0.69 -9.11
CA PRO A 404 -16.55 0.29 -8.25
C PRO A 404 -15.63 1.46 -7.89
N ALA A 405 -15.43 2.42 -8.80
CA ALA A 405 -14.62 3.62 -8.54
C ALA A 405 -15.27 4.51 -7.47
N CYS A 406 -16.58 4.73 -7.55
CA CYS A 406 -17.33 5.50 -6.56
C CYS A 406 -17.42 4.80 -5.20
N GLU A 407 -17.52 3.46 -5.19
CA GLU A 407 -17.49 2.66 -3.96
C GLU A 407 -16.15 2.81 -3.26
N ALA A 408 -15.05 2.53 -3.95
CA ALA A 408 -13.70 2.72 -3.41
C ALA A 408 -13.43 4.18 -2.99
N TRP A 409 -13.95 5.16 -3.75
CA TRP A 409 -13.85 6.58 -3.38
C TRP A 409 -14.55 6.88 -2.06
N SER A 410 -15.77 6.37 -1.88
CA SER A 410 -16.59 6.60 -0.68
C SER A 410 -15.99 5.90 0.54
N GLU A 411 -15.53 4.65 0.36
CA GLU A 411 -14.79 3.91 1.38
C GLU A 411 -13.54 4.66 1.82
N TRP A 412 -12.72 5.12 0.88
CA TRP A 412 -11.52 5.89 1.19
C TRP A 412 -11.83 7.21 1.92
N LYS A 413 -12.82 8.00 1.46
CA LYS A 413 -13.25 9.23 2.17
C LYS A 413 -13.74 8.95 3.60
N SER A 414 -14.36 7.79 3.82
CA SER A 414 -14.79 7.36 5.14
C SER A 414 -13.63 6.87 6.02
N SER A 415 -12.58 6.32 5.42
CA SER A 415 -11.44 5.71 6.13
C SER A 415 -10.53 6.71 6.85
N GLY A 416 -10.47 7.97 6.39
CA GLY A 416 -9.54 8.98 6.89
C GLY A 416 -8.07 8.77 6.47
N ILE A 417 -7.79 7.77 5.62
CA ILE A 417 -6.47 7.53 5.04
C ILE A 417 -6.05 8.74 4.20
N ALA A 418 -4.79 9.15 4.32
CA ALA A 418 -4.28 10.26 3.54
C ALA A 418 -4.16 9.91 2.05
N TRP A 419 -4.47 10.89 1.21
CA TRP A 419 -4.38 10.80 -0.25
C TRP A 419 -3.05 10.20 -0.72
N ALA A 420 -1.94 10.71 -0.18
CA ALA A 420 -0.61 10.29 -0.61
C ALA A 420 -0.34 8.80 -0.36
N TYR A 421 -0.89 8.25 0.73
CA TYR A 421 -0.77 6.84 1.07
C TYR A 421 -1.70 5.99 0.21
N ALA A 422 -2.96 6.41 0.07
CA ALA A 422 -3.94 5.73 -0.78
C ALA A 422 -3.45 5.61 -2.23
N LEU A 423 -2.89 6.69 -2.78
CA LEU A 423 -2.33 6.71 -4.13
C LEU A 423 -1.16 5.71 -4.29
N ARG A 424 -0.26 5.60 -3.30
CA ARG A 424 0.82 4.59 -3.32
C ARG A 424 0.29 3.17 -3.32
N LEU A 425 -0.68 2.89 -2.43
CA LEU A 425 -1.27 1.55 -2.33
C LEU A 425 -1.96 1.15 -3.63
N VAL A 426 -2.79 2.02 -4.18
CA VAL A 426 -3.54 1.75 -5.41
C VAL A 426 -2.62 1.55 -6.60
N VAL A 427 -1.59 2.38 -6.77
CA VAL A 427 -0.63 2.22 -7.87
C VAL A 427 0.20 0.94 -7.72
N ALA A 428 0.53 0.55 -6.48
CA ALA A 428 1.22 -0.71 -6.22
C ALA A 428 0.33 -1.94 -6.45
N GLU A 429 -0.95 -1.86 -6.08
CA GLU A 429 -1.94 -2.93 -6.26
C GLU A 429 -2.37 -3.09 -7.73
N TYR A 430 -2.46 -1.98 -8.46
CA TYR A 430 -2.87 -1.93 -9.86
C TYR A 430 -1.77 -1.30 -10.74
N PRO A 431 -0.68 -2.03 -11.05
CA PRO A 431 0.43 -1.51 -11.86
C PRO A 431 0.00 -0.95 -13.22
N HIS A 432 -1.05 -1.50 -13.83
CA HIS A 432 -1.54 -1.08 -15.14
C HIS A 432 -2.69 -0.06 -15.08
N LEU A 433 -2.95 0.55 -13.91
CA LEU A 433 -4.07 1.48 -13.74
C LEU A 433 -4.06 2.60 -14.78
N LEU A 434 -2.91 3.24 -15.00
CA LEU A 434 -2.83 4.35 -15.95
C LEU A 434 -2.63 3.91 -17.41
N ALA A 435 -2.43 2.62 -17.64
CA ALA A 435 -2.22 2.05 -18.96
C ALA A 435 -3.53 1.74 -19.72
N VAL A 436 -4.65 1.70 -19.01
CA VAL A 436 -5.97 1.31 -19.51
C VAL A 436 -6.89 2.54 -19.57
N PRO A 437 -7.83 2.64 -20.51
CA PRO A 437 -8.87 3.67 -20.46
C PRO A 437 -9.86 3.43 -19.32
N ILE A 438 -10.24 4.47 -18.59
CA ILE A 438 -11.17 4.35 -17.45
C ILE A 438 -12.46 3.61 -17.81
N ARG A 439 -13.02 3.83 -19.01
CA ARG A 439 -14.26 3.18 -19.48
C ARG A 439 -14.10 1.68 -19.73
N GLU A 440 -12.89 1.24 -20.06
CA GLU A 440 -12.56 -0.16 -20.37
C GLU A 440 -12.04 -0.91 -19.14
N SER A 441 -11.66 -0.19 -18.08
CA SER A 441 -11.05 -0.73 -16.86
C SER A 441 -11.75 -1.96 -16.28
N ALA A 442 -13.08 -1.96 -16.25
CA ALA A 442 -13.89 -3.06 -15.70
C ALA A 442 -13.88 -4.34 -16.56
N ALA A 443 -13.44 -4.26 -17.81
CA ALA A 443 -13.25 -5.41 -18.70
C ALA A 443 -11.84 -6.01 -18.59
N HIS A 444 -10.86 -5.27 -18.07
CA HIS A 444 -9.46 -5.70 -18.02
C HIS A 444 -9.10 -6.53 -16.79
N ALA A 445 -9.56 -6.15 -15.61
CA ALA A 445 -9.40 -6.96 -14.39
C ALA A 445 -10.53 -6.66 -13.40
N GLU A 446 -10.92 -7.67 -12.62
CA GLU A 446 -12.11 -7.63 -11.75
C GLU A 446 -12.20 -6.39 -10.84
N ARG A 447 -11.06 -5.80 -10.46
CA ARG A 447 -11.00 -4.65 -9.54
C ARG A 447 -10.29 -3.40 -10.09
N LEU A 448 -9.84 -3.40 -11.35
CA LEU A 448 -9.07 -2.26 -11.91
C LEU A 448 -9.87 -0.96 -11.90
N ALA A 449 -11.18 -1.05 -12.17
CA ALA A 449 -12.10 0.08 -12.13
C ALA A 449 -12.09 0.80 -10.77
N ALA A 450 -11.98 0.07 -9.66
CA ALA A 450 -11.94 0.65 -8.32
C ALA A 450 -10.77 1.62 -8.15
N GLY A 451 -9.60 1.31 -8.73
CA GLY A 451 -8.42 2.17 -8.67
C GLY A 451 -8.62 3.57 -9.29
N TYR A 452 -9.59 3.74 -10.19
CA TYR A 452 -9.90 5.07 -10.75
C TYR A 452 -10.64 6.00 -9.79
N PHE A 453 -10.92 5.57 -8.55
CA PHE A 453 -11.29 6.52 -7.50
C PHE A 453 -10.27 7.65 -7.36
N LEU A 454 -8.98 7.39 -7.67
CA LEU A 454 -7.94 8.41 -7.69
C LEU A 454 -8.29 9.56 -8.67
N LEU A 455 -8.82 9.22 -9.84
CA LEU A 455 -9.20 10.20 -10.84
C LEU A 455 -10.51 10.91 -10.46
N LEU A 456 -11.45 10.20 -9.81
CA LEU A 456 -12.65 10.83 -9.25
C LEU A 456 -12.30 11.84 -8.15
N GLU A 457 -11.37 11.51 -7.25
CA GLU A 457 -10.90 12.43 -6.21
C GLU A 457 -10.16 13.63 -6.79
N HIS A 458 -9.36 13.42 -7.85
CA HIS A 458 -8.72 14.51 -8.57
C HIS A 458 -9.72 15.49 -9.18
N VAL A 459 -10.85 14.99 -9.71
CA VAL A 459 -11.96 15.81 -10.21
C VAL A 459 -12.70 16.49 -9.08
N GLU A 460 -13.04 15.77 -8.01
CA GLU A 460 -13.74 16.33 -6.84
C GLU A 460 -12.96 17.50 -6.22
N ASN A 461 -11.62 17.38 -6.10
CA ASN A 461 -10.78 18.45 -5.56
C ASN A 461 -10.78 19.73 -6.41
N ARG A 462 -11.20 19.65 -7.69
CA ARG A 462 -11.32 20.78 -8.60
C ARG A 462 -12.74 21.31 -8.71
N SER A 463 -13.70 20.39 -8.65
CA SER A 463 -15.12 20.65 -8.73
C SER A 463 -15.82 19.98 -7.53
N PRO A 464 -15.79 20.60 -6.33
CA PRO A 464 -16.39 20.00 -5.14
C PRO A 464 -17.88 19.69 -5.32
N GLY A 465 -18.30 18.52 -4.86
CA GLY A 465 -19.66 17.99 -5.04
C GLY A 465 -19.92 17.40 -6.42
N PHE A 466 -18.92 17.31 -7.31
CA PHE A 466 -19.09 16.76 -8.65
C PHE A 466 -19.54 15.30 -8.59
N VAL A 467 -18.83 14.45 -7.85
CA VAL A 467 -19.08 13.00 -7.85
C VAL A 467 -20.51 12.69 -7.37
N GLN A 468 -20.99 13.43 -6.36
CA GLN A 468 -22.35 13.30 -5.84
C GLN A 468 -23.43 13.77 -6.83
N ALA A 469 -23.15 14.82 -7.60
CA ALA A 469 -24.10 15.39 -8.55
C ALA A 469 -24.06 14.72 -9.94
N ALA A 470 -22.99 14.01 -10.28
CA ALA A 470 -22.71 13.53 -11.64
C ALA A 470 -23.83 12.64 -12.20
N VAL A 471 -24.31 11.66 -11.41
CA VAL A 471 -25.40 10.75 -11.85
C VAL A 471 -26.70 11.52 -12.10
N ALA A 472 -27.09 12.42 -11.20
CA ALA A 472 -28.29 13.23 -11.37
C ALA A 472 -28.20 14.16 -12.59
N ARG A 473 -27.03 14.74 -12.86
CA ARG A 473 -26.79 15.57 -14.04
C ARG A 473 -26.85 14.77 -15.33
N ALA A 474 -26.18 13.62 -15.38
CA ALA A 474 -26.20 12.72 -16.53
C ALA A 474 -27.64 12.28 -16.87
N LEU A 475 -28.45 11.98 -15.86
CA LEU A 475 -29.87 11.64 -16.03
C LEU A 475 -30.72 12.81 -16.57
N GLY A 476 -30.36 14.05 -16.24
CA GLY A 476 -31.05 15.25 -16.71
C GLY A 476 -30.73 15.65 -18.15
N GLN A 477 -29.67 15.10 -18.76
CA GLN A 477 -29.16 15.51 -20.07
C GLN A 477 -29.71 14.70 -21.27
N GLY A 478 -30.33 13.52 -21.07
CA GLY A 478 -30.66 12.63 -22.21
C GLY A 478 -31.91 11.75 -22.06
N ARG A 479 -32.54 11.40 -23.20
CA ARG A 479 -33.56 10.34 -23.30
C ARG A 479 -32.85 8.97 -23.28
N GLY A 480 -33.26 8.06 -22.39
CA GLY A 480 -32.64 6.73 -22.23
C GLY A 480 -31.60 6.63 -21.11
N ALA A 481 -31.42 7.69 -20.30
CA ALA A 481 -30.37 7.78 -19.28
C ALA A 481 -30.46 6.76 -18.11
N GLY A 482 -31.50 5.92 -18.09
CA GLY A 482 -31.60 4.79 -17.16
C GLY A 482 -30.80 3.56 -17.58
N GLU A 483 -30.38 3.47 -18.85
CA GLU A 483 -29.58 2.35 -19.33
C GLU A 483 -28.10 2.50 -18.94
N PRO A 484 -27.45 1.47 -18.36
CA PRO A 484 -26.08 1.58 -17.84
C PRO A 484 -25.03 2.02 -18.87
N GLU A 485 -25.16 1.60 -20.14
CA GLU A 485 -24.20 1.97 -21.18
C GLU A 485 -24.31 3.45 -21.60
N VAL A 486 -25.54 3.95 -21.69
CA VAL A 486 -25.81 5.37 -22.01
C VAL A 486 -25.38 6.23 -20.83
N LEU A 487 -25.80 5.88 -19.61
CA LEU A 487 -25.41 6.59 -18.39
C LEU A 487 -23.88 6.62 -18.22
N GLY A 488 -23.20 5.50 -18.48
CA GLY A 488 -21.74 5.43 -18.43
C GLY A 488 -21.04 6.30 -19.46
N ARG A 489 -21.67 6.58 -20.60
CA ARG A 489 -21.13 7.52 -21.60
C ARG A 489 -21.31 8.96 -21.15
N GLU A 490 -22.50 9.32 -20.69
CA GLU A 490 -22.80 10.67 -20.18
C GLU A 490 -21.91 11.02 -18.97
N LEU A 491 -21.71 10.08 -18.04
CA LEU A 491 -20.79 10.27 -16.90
C LEU A 491 -19.35 10.52 -17.36
N TYR A 492 -18.89 9.83 -18.41
CA TYR A 492 -17.56 10.08 -18.97
C TYR A 492 -17.47 11.47 -19.61
N GLU A 493 -18.47 11.88 -20.38
CA GLU A 493 -18.51 13.22 -20.97
C GLU A 493 -18.54 14.31 -19.89
N LEU A 494 -19.26 14.10 -18.78
CA LEU A 494 -19.23 15.01 -17.62
C LEU A 494 -17.85 15.09 -16.98
N LEU A 495 -17.16 13.96 -16.81
CA LEU A 495 -15.78 13.97 -16.28
C LEU A 495 -14.83 14.78 -17.20
N VAL A 496 -15.01 14.66 -18.52
CA VAL A 496 -14.19 15.36 -19.50
C VAL A 496 -14.49 16.85 -19.53
N THR A 497 -15.77 17.22 -19.56
CA THR A 497 -16.23 18.60 -19.76
C THR A 497 -16.27 19.38 -18.44
N ASP A 498 -17.15 18.99 -17.51
CA ASP A 498 -17.34 19.62 -16.20
C ASP A 498 -16.21 19.29 -15.23
N GLY A 499 -15.69 18.05 -15.28
CA GLY A 499 -14.53 17.62 -14.51
C GLY A 499 -13.19 18.11 -15.08
N ARG A 500 -13.20 18.70 -16.29
CA ARG A 500 -12.04 19.30 -16.96
C ARG A 500 -10.86 18.34 -17.07
N LEU A 501 -11.11 17.06 -17.31
CA LEU A 501 -10.04 16.07 -17.38
C LEU A 501 -9.09 16.35 -18.53
N ARG A 502 -9.57 16.84 -19.68
CA ARG A 502 -8.69 17.18 -20.81
C ARG A 502 -7.58 18.15 -20.38
N GLU A 503 -7.90 19.16 -19.57
CA GLU A 503 -6.96 20.17 -19.11
C GLU A 503 -6.13 19.70 -17.92
N THR A 504 -6.69 18.82 -17.08
CA THR A 504 -6.13 18.51 -15.75
C THR A 504 -5.49 17.14 -15.65
N TYR A 505 -5.64 16.28 -16.67
CA TYR A 505 -5.06 14.94 -16.69
C TYR A 505 -3.53 14.97 -16.58
N ALA A 506 -2.88 15.96 -17.20
CA ALA A 506 -1.43 16.16 -17.03
C ALA A 506 -1.05 16.34 -15.54
N ALA A 507 -1.82 17.13 -14.79
CA ALA A 507 -1.57 17.34 -13.37
C ALA A 507 -1.85 16.08 -12.55
N PHE A 508 -2.88 15.30 -12.92
CA PHE A 508 -3.14 14.01 -12.28
C PHE A 508 -1.95 13.05 -12.40
N VAL A 509 -1.38 12.92 -13.60
CA VAL A 509 -0.19 12.09 -13.84
C VAL A 509 1.01 12.62 -13.05
N SER A 510 1.18 13.94 -12.97
CA SER A 510 2.20 14.58 -12.14
C SER A 510 2.05 14.18 -10.66
N ASP A 511 0.85 14.26 -10.09
CA ASP A 511 0.60 13.90 -8.69
C ASP A 511 0.91 12.42 -8.42
N VAL A 512 0.54 11.55 -9.37
CA VAL A 512 0.88 10.12 -9.31
C VAL A 512 2.40 9.92 -9.28
N MET A 513 3.13 10.58 -10.18
CA MET A 513 4.60 10.51 -10.22
C MET A 513 5.24 11.07 -8.95
N GLY A 514 4.76 12.20 -8.46
CA GLY A 514 5.26 12.85 -7.25
C GLY A 514 5.00 12.06 -5.97
N THR A 515 4.06 11.12 -6.00
CA THR A 515 3.56 10.44 -4.79
C THR A 515 3.84 8.93 -4.75
N ALA A 516 3.69 8.19 -5.87
CA ALA A 516 3.80 6.72 -5.91
C ALA A 516 5.15 6.16 -6.39
N ILE A 517 5.94 6.92 -7.16
CA ILE A 517 7.22 6.47 -7.75
C ILE A 517 8.35 6.61 -6.70
N PRO A 518 9.12 5.56 -6.35
CA PRO A 518 9.98 4.92 -7.36
C PRO A 518 10.21 3.41 -7.27
N ASN A 519 9.36 2.61 -6.62
CA ASN A 519 9.59 1.16 -6.60
C ASN A 519 9.35 0.58 -8.01
N PRO A 520 10.39 0.27 -8.79
CA PRO A 520 10.20 -0.21 -10.15
C PRO A 520 9.41 -1.52 -10.09
N GLY A 521 8.30 -1.55 -10.82
CA GLY A 521 7.45 -2.72 -10.95
C GLY A 521 6.96 -2.85 -12.38
N LEU A 522 6.04 -3.78 -12.61
CA LEU A 522 5.42 -4.09 -13.91
C LEU A 522 4.70 -2.90 -14.59
N TRP A 523 4.61 -1.75 -13.90
CA TRP A 523 4.02 -0.52 -14.39
C TRP A 523 4.98 0.35 -15.23
N ALA A 524 6.29 0.07 -15.20
CA ALA A 524 7.24 0.70 -16.10
C ALA A 524 7.32 -0.10 -17.41
N ASP A 525 7.14 0.56 -18.55
CA ASP A 525 7.19 -0.10 -19.87
C ASP A 525 8.64 -0.35 -20.31
N VAL A 526 9.54 0.58 -20.00
CA VAL A 526 10.97 0.51 -20.36
C VAL A 526 11.87 1.07 -19.26
N GLY A 527 12.98 0.39 -19.01
CA GLY A 527 14.05 0.81 -18.11
C GLY A 527 15.41 0.86 -18.80
N ILE A 528 16.26 1.82 -18.43
CA ILE A 528 17.69 1.80 -18.77
C ILE A 528 18.49 1.72 -17.48
N VAL A 529 19.35 0.71 -17.36
CA VAL A 529 20.30 0.58 -16.26
C VAL A 529 21.70 0.83 -16.80
N GLU A 530 22.28 1.97 -16.43
CA GLU A 530 23.61 2.36 -16.87
C GLU A 530 24.66 1.86 -15.88
N GLN A 531 25.62 1.09 -16.37
CA GLN A 531 26.80 0.63 -15.63
C GLN A 531 28.05 1.30 -16.19
N GLU A 532 29.20 1.15 -15.53
CA GLU A 532 30.46 1.74 -16.02
C GLU A 532 30.79 1.26 -17.44
N ASN A 533 30.61 -0.05 -17.69
CA ASN A 533 31.06 -0.72 -18.91
C ASN A 533 29.93 -1.32 -19.77
N ALA A 534 28.67 -1.12 -19.39
CA ALA A 534 27.52 -1.65 -20.12
C ALA A 534 26.27 -0.80 -19.89
N THR A 535 25.32 -0.90 -20.80
CA THR A 535 23.98 -0.33 -20.68
C THR A 535 22.98 -1.46 -20.86
N GLU A 536 22.10 -1.67 -19.89
CA GLU A 536 21.00 -2.65 -19.99
C GLU A 536 19.70 -1.92 -20.31
N VAL A 537 19.08 -2.29 -21.42
CA VAL A 537 17.77 -1.79 -21.82
C VAL A 537 16.75 -2.88 -21.52
N ILE A 538 15.88 -2.59 -20.57
CA ILE A 538 14.82 -3.47 -20.09
C ILE A 538 13.52 -3.05 -20.77
N THR A 539 12.85 -3.96 -21.45
CA THR A 539 11.53 -3.72 -22.05
C THR A 539 10.54 -4.74 -21.51
N HIS A 540 9.43 -4.26 -20.96
CA HIS A 540 8.34 -5.12 -20.53
C HIS A 540 7.40 -5.34 -21.72
N ARG A 541 7.46 -6.52 -22.34
CA ARG A 541 6.56 -6.90 -23.44
C ARG A 541 5.24 -7.37 -22.84
N GLY A 542 4.44 -6.40 -22.40
CA GLY A 542 3.11 -6.63 -21.88
C GLY A 542 2.11 -5.66 -22.50
N ARG A 543 1.61 -5.94 -23.72
CA ARG A 543 0.46 -5.18 -24.24
C ARG A 543 -0.84 -5.66 -23.59
N VAL A 544 -0.82 -6.81 -22.93
CA VAL A 544 -1.92 -7.36 -22.14
C VAL A 544 -1.64 -7.10 -20.66
N VAL A 545 -2.63 -6.53 -19.97
CA VAL A 545 -2.61 -6.34 -18.50
C VAL A 545 -2.29 -7.68 -17.83
N GLY A 546 -1.18 -7.77 -17.09
CA GLY A 546 -0.76 -8.99 -16.39
C GLY A 546 0.39 -9.79 -17.03
N GLU A 547 0.87 -9.42 -18.21
CA GLU A 547 2.10 -10.01 -18.78
C GLU A 547 3.34 -9.51 -18.04
N THR A 548 4.15 -10.44 -17.52
CA THR A 548 5.37 -10.15 -16.75
C THR A 548 6.66 -10.42 -17.54
N GLN A 549 6.56 -10.65 -18.86
CA GLN A 549 7.72 -10.98 -19.68
C GLN A 549 8.62 -9.76 -19.84
N GLU A 550 9.83 -9.89 -19.32
CA GLU A 550 10.89 -8.91 -19.41
C GLU A 550 11.89 -9.34 -20.49
N GLN A 551 12.23 -8.42 -21.38
CA GLN A 551 13.35 -8.56 -22.29
C GLN A 551 14.44 -7.59 -21.88
N THR A 552 15.62 -8.11 -21.57
CA THR A 552 16.80 -7.31 -21.27
C THR A 552 17.79 -7.42 -22.43
N GLU A 553 18.12 -6.29 -23.04
CA GLU A 553 19.19 -6.17 -24.02
C GLU A 553 20.40 -5.53 -23.34
N ARG A 554 21.57 -6.16 -23.45
CA ARG A 554 22.81 -5.63 -22.88
C ARG A 554 23.71 -5.10 -23.99
N VAL A 555 24.00 -3.81 -23.94
CA VAL A 555 24.85 -3.10 -24.90
C VAL A 555 26.20 -2.79 -24.26
N THR A 556 27.30 -3.23 -24.89
CA THR A 556 28.67 -2.99 -24.39
C THR A 556 29.49 -2.09 -25.31
N ALA A 557 29.11 -1.96 -26.59
CA ALA A 557 29.82 -1.11 -27.54
C ALA A 557 29.62 0.37 -27.19
N GLN A 558 30.72 1.10 -26.95
CA GLN A 558 30.66 2.48 -26.45
C GLN A 558 29.89 3.44 -27.37
N THR A 559 29.99 3.26 -28.68
CA THR A 559 29.24 4.06 -29.67
C THR A 559 27.74 3.86 -29.53
N GLU A 560 27.30 2.61 -29.36
CA GLU A 560 25.88 2.24 -29.22
C GLU A 560 25.32 2.69 -27.87
N ARG A 561 26.10 2.58 -26.78
CA ARG A 561 25.70 3.03 -25.43
C ARG A 561 25.35 4.52 -25.35
N THR A 562 25.99 5.36 -26.17
CA THR A 562 25.76 6.83 -26.20
C THR A 562 24.74 7.28 -27.25
N THR A 563 24.19 6.32 -28.00
CA THR A 563 23.21 6.57 -29.06
C THR A 563 21.83 6.83 -28.44
N ASP A 564 20.97 7.52 -29.20
CA ASP A 564 19.57 7.72 -28.83
C ASP A 564 18.81 6.38 -28.83
N HIS A 565 18.32 5.95 -27.66
CA HIS A 565 17.38 4.83 -27.55
C HIS A 565 15.97 5.36 -27.79
N ARG A 566 15.26 4.77 -28.76
CA ARG A 566 13.95 5.24 -29.23
C ARG A 566 12.87 4.20 -28.96
N PHE A 567 11.79 4.63 -28.32
CA PHE A 567 10.69 3.75 -27.93
C PHE A 567 9.37 4.31 -28.42
N ALA A 568 8.74 3.61 -29.36
CA ALA A 568 7.41 3.96 -29.87
C ALA A 568 6.33 3.41 -28.93
N VAL A 569 5.39 4.25 -28.52
CA VAL A 569 4.31 3.90 -27.61
C VAL A 569 2.99 4.49 -28.07
N ALA A 570 1.94 3.66 -28.14
CA ALA A 570 0.59 4.09 -28.44
C ALA A 570 -0.16 4.27 -27.12
N LEU A 571 -0.72 5.47 -26.91
CA LEU A 571 -1.47 5.82 -25.71
C LEU A 571 -2.94 6.01 -26.07
N ALA A 572 -3.80 5.19 -25.45
CA ALA A 572 -5.25 5.33 -25.53
C ALA A 572 -5.73 6.61 -24.82
N PRO A 573 -7.00 7.01 -24.97
CA PRO A 573 -7.50 8.23 -24.34
C PRO A 573 -7.35 8.23 -22.82
N LEU A 574 -6.88 9.34 -22.26
CA LEU A 574 -6.65 9.53 -20.81
C LEU A 574 -5.83 8.38 -20.17
N THR A 575 -4.71 8.02 -20.82
CA THR A 575 -3.75 7.02 -20.32
C THR A 575 -2.33 7.60 -20.20
N ALA A 576 -1.46 6.93 -19.44
CA ALA A 576 -0.05 7.25 -19.29
C ALA A 576 0.83 6.00 -19.20
N ARG A 577 2.07 6.11 -19.69
CA ARG A 577 3.13 5.08 -19.64
C ARG A 577 4.37 5.62 -18.95
N PHE A 578 5.13 4.73 -18.31
CA PHE A 578 6.25 5.12 -17.46
C PHE A 578 7.57 4.49 -17.91
N PHE A 579 8.64 5.27 -17.79
CA PHE A 579 9.99 4.92 -18.18
C PHE A 579 10.95 5.30 -17.07
N TYR A 580 12.10 4.64 -16.96
CA TYR A 580 13.12 5.02 -16.00
C TYR A 580 14.54 4.84 -16.50
N ILE A 581 15.44 5.58 -15.88
CA ILE A 581 16.89 5.47 -16.07
C ILE A 581 17.53 5.46 -14.68
N LYS A 582 18.30 4.43 -14.36
CA LYS A 582 18.96 4.29 -13.05
C LYS A 582 20.42 3.82 -13.20
N PRO A 583 21.30 4.10 -12.22
CA PRO A 583 22.65 3.54 -12.23
C PRO A 583 22.62 2.08 -11.74
N GLY A 584 23.47 1.24 -12.34
CA GLY A 584 23.91 -0.04 -11.79
C GLY A 584 25.23 0.13 -11.03
N ASP A 585 26.29 -0.57 -11.44
CA ASP A 585 27.66 -0.27 -10.98
C ASP A 585 28.26 0.86 -11.81
N LEU A 586 27.85 2.11 -11.50
CA LEU A 586 28.29 3.32 -12.19
C LEU A 586 29.11 4.19 -11.22
N LYS A 587 30.39 4.40 -11.53
CA LYS A 587 31.33 5.22 -10.75
C LYS A 587 31.45 6.62 -11.33
N THR A 588 31.46 6.71 -12.65
CA THR A 588 31.57 7.99 -13.36
C THR A 588 30.18 8.54 -13.65
N PRO A 589 29.84 9.78 -13.26
CA PRO A 589 28.51 10.32 -13.49
C PRO A 589 28.19 10.42 -14.99
N ARG A 590 26.89 10.45 -15.29
CA ARG A 590 26.36 10.58 -16.66
C ARG A 590 25.30 11.68 -16.75
N ASP A 591 25.19 12.27 -17.94
CA ASP A 591 24.09 13.16 -18.30
C ASP A 591 23.01 12.33 -19.02
N VAL A 592 21.75 12.65 -18.73
CA VAL A 592 20.58 11.94 -19.25
C VAL A 592 19.77 12.89 -20.13
N ASP A 593 19.66 12.56 -21.41
CA ASP A 593 18.87 13.32 -22.38
C ASP A 593 17.53 12.62 -22.61
N ILE A 594 16.44 13.38 -22.50
CA ILE A 594 15.08 12.88 -22.69
C ILE A 594 14.34 13.79 -23.68
N LYS A 595 13.77 13.21 -24.74
CA LYS A 595 12.88 13.91 -25.68
C LYS A 595 11.63 13.09 -25.93
N VAL A 596 10.51 13.76 -26.16
CA VAL A 596 9.25 13.11 -26.50
C VAL A 596 8.66 13.77 -27.73
N THR A 597 8.24 12.96 -28.70
CA THR A 597 7.42 13.42 -29.83
C THR A 597 6.03 12.81 -29.75
N LYS A 598 5.05 13.55 -30.25
CA LYS A 598 3.66 13.11 -30.46
C LYS A 598 3.36 13.23 -31.95
N ASP A 599 2.99 12.13 -32.58
CA ASP A 599 2.68 12.06 -34.01
C ASP A 599 3.80 12.69 -34.88
N GLY A 600 5.06 12.46 -34.48
CA GLY A 600 6.27 12.97 -35.14
C GLY A 600 6.65 14.41 -34.82
N GLN A 601 5.87 15.14 -34.01
CA GLN A 601 6.16 16.52 -33.61
C GLN A 601 6.66 16.60 -32.17
N PRO A 602 7.62 17.49 -31.84
CA PRO A 602 8.10 17.63 -30.46
C PRO A 602 6.97 17.98 -29.48
N SER A 603 6.95 17.34 -28.31
CA SER A 603 5.82 17.39 -27.39
C SER A 603 6.25 17.66 -25.93
N ASP A 604 5.36 18.31 -25.18
CA ASP A 604 5.49 18.55 -23.74
C ASP A 604 4.62 17.58 -22.90
N HIS A 605 4.09 16.54 -23.53
CA HIS A 605 3.18 15.54 -22.95
C HIS A 605 3.94 14.50 -22.10
N ALA A 606 4.88 14.97 -21.29
CA ALA A 606 5.64 14.14 -20.40
C ALA A 606 6.08 14.92 -19.15
N TRP A 607 6.16 14.20 -18.03
CA TRP A 607 6.75 14.66 -16.78
C TRP A 607 8.04 13.89 -16.50
N HIS A 608 8.97 14.50 -15.78
CA HIS A 608 10.10 13.79 -15.21
C HIS A 608 10.32 14.10 -13.73
N VAL A 609 10.81 13.11 -12.99
CA VAL A 609 11.16 13.18 -11.57
C VAL A 609 12.56 12.60 -11.39
N THR A 610 13.38 13.23 -10.55
CA THR A 610 14.72 12.74 -10.18
C THR A 610 14.72 12.21 -8.75
N LEU A 611 15.46 11.14 -8.47
CA LEU A 611 15.61 10.57 -7.12
C LEU A 611 16.95 10.96 -6.52
N LYS A 612 16.98 11.63 -5.36
CA LYS A 612 18.21 12.09 -4.72
C LYS A 612 18.76 11.05 -3.75
N THR A 613 19.99 10.56 -4.01
CA THR A 613 20.93 9.88 -3.10
C THR A 613 20.40 8.71 -2.23
N SER A 614 19.10 8.38 -2.36
CA SER A 614 18.33 7.30 -1.75
C SER A 614 17.07 7.11 -2.62
N LEU A 615 16.52 5.89 -2.72
CA LEU A 615 15.29 5.63 -3.50
C LEU A 615 14.02 6.24 -2.88
N VAL A 616 14.14 7.13 -1.89
CA VAL A 616 13.00 7.66 -1.13
C VAL A 616 12.80 9.16 -1.35
N VAL A 617 13.90 9.90 -1.53
CA VAL A 617 13.85 11.35 -1.74
C VAL A 617 13.77 11.65 -3.23
N ARG A 618 12.77 12.43 -3.64
CA ARG A 618 12.53 12.78 -5.06
C ARG A 618 12.36 14.27 -5.26
N SER A 619 12.64 14.75 -6.47
CA SER A 619 12.27 16.11 -6.88
C SER A 619 10.78 16.21 -7.13
N GLU A 620 10.26 17.45 -7.13
CA GLU A 620 8.96 17.70 -7.73
C GLU A 620 8.95 17.29 -9.22
N PRO A 621 7.83 16.76 -9.73
CA PRO A 621 7.65 16.49 -11.15
C PRO A 621 7.79 17.76 -11.98
N LYS A 622 8.57 17.69 -13.04
CA LYS A 622 8.81 18.79 -13.97
C LYS A 622 8.33 18.43 -15.37
N ARG A 623 7.56 19.32 -15.99
CA ARG A 623 7.06 19.10 -17.34
C ARG A 623 8.20 19.21 -18.35
N LEU A 624 8.24 18.30 -19.33
CA LEU A 624 9.22 18.38 -20.40
C LEU A 624 8.91 19.57 -21.31
N GLY A 625 9.94 20.30 -21.73
CA GLY A 625 9.79 21.26 -22.81
C GLY A 625 9.77 20.57 -24.17
N PRO A 626 9.29 21.23 -25.25
CA PRO A 626 9.26 20.65 -26.60
C PRO A 626 10.64 20.20 -27.11
N LYS A 627 11.73 20.79 -26.63
CA LYS A 627 13.11 20.41 -27.01
C LYS A 627 13.66 19.22 -26.21
N GLY A 628 12.91 18.70 -25.25
CA GLY A 628 13.38 17.75 -24.26
C GLY A 628 14.10 18.40 -23.08
N VAL A 629 14.77 17.58 -22.28
CA VAL A 629 15.52 17.97 -21.08
C VAL A 629 16.83 17.20 -20.98
N VAL A 630 17.85 17.85 -20.44
CA VAL A 630 19.12 17.22 -20.05
C VAL A 630 19.23 17.25 -18.53
N VAL A 631 19.27 16.07 -17.91
CA VAL A 631 19.38 15.90 -16.46
C VAL A 631 20.81 15.44 -16.14
N LYS A 632 21.56 16.26 -15.39
CA LYS A 632 23.01 16.07 -15.21
C LYS A 632 23.37 15.39 -13.89
N GLY A 633 24.25 14.39 -13.94
CA GLY A 633 24.82 13.78 -12.74
C GLY A 633 24.13 12.50 -12.25
N LEU A 634 23.63 11.65 -13.15
CA LEU A 634 23.20 10.29 -12.82
C LEU A 634 24.34 9.53 -12.14
N GLY A 635 24.06 8.88 -11.02
CA GLY A 635 25.04 8.14 -10.21
C GLY A 635 25.82 8.99 -9.20
N ARG A 636 25.63 10.31 -9.20
CA ARG A 636 26.25 11.24 -8.23
C ARG A 636 25.21 12.16 -7.57
N GLU A 637 24.56 12.99 -8.38
CA GLU A 637 23.56 13.98 -7.92
C GLU A 637 22.18 13.34 -7.75
N PHE A 638 21.88 12.30 -8.53
CA PHE A 638 20.64 11.53 -8.43
C PHE A 638 20.87 10.04 -8.72
N ALA A 639 20.07 9.20 -8.07
CA ALA A 639 20.04 7.74 -8.16
C ALA A 639 19.06 7.21 -9.22
N GLY A 640 18.37 8.10 -9.94
CA GLY A 640 17.56 7.73 -11.10
C GLY A 640 16.68 8.87 -11.59
N VAL A 641 16.18 8.73 -12.82
CA VAL A 641 15.17 9.60 -13.44
C VAL A 641 14.00 8.74 -13.86
N TRP A 642 12.79 9.22 -13.58
CA TRP A 642 11.53 8.63 -14.00
C TRP A 642 10.83 9.56 -14.97
N ILE A 643 10.22 9.01 -16.00
CA ILE A 643 9.49 9.74 -17.05
C ILE A 643 8.07 9.17 -17.12
N GLY A 644 7.06 10.03 -17.13
CA GLY A 644 5.67 9.65 -17.35
C GLY A 644 5.14 10.37 -18.58
N VAL A 645 4.83 9.62 -19.64
CA VAL A 645 4.28 10.13 -20.90
C VAL A 645 2.78 9.91 -20.91
N PHE A 646 1.99 10.90 -21.29
CA PHE A 646 0.54 10.86 -21.15
C PHE A 646 -0.22 11.36 -22.37
N ASN A 647 -1.38 10.75 -22.62
CA ASN A 647 -2.36 11.24 -23.60
C ASN A 647 -3.53 11.89 -22.86
N ALA A 648 -3.60 13.22 -22.93
CA ALA A 648 -4.71 14.01 -22.35
C ALA A 648 -5.92 14.13 -23.29
N ASP A 649 -5.88 13.56 -24.50
CA ASP A 649 -7.06 13.52 -25.37
C ASP A 649 -8.07 12.49 -24.82
N PRO A 650 -9.34 12.87 -24.61
CA PRO A 650 -10.38 12.01 -24.07
C PRO A 650 -11.08 11.13 -25.11
N ALA A 651 -10.82 11.31 -26.40
CA ALA A 651 -11.49 10.56 -27.46
C ALA A 651 -10.53 9.77 -28.33
N ASN A 652 -9.36 10.34 -28.64
CA ASN A 652 -8.48 9.81 -29.67
C ASN A 652 -7.19 9.20 -29.08
N PRO A 653 -6.81 7.98 -29.51
CA PRO A 653 -5.48 7.47 -29.22
C PRO A 653 -4.42 8.32 -29.96
N ALA A 654 -3.20 8.35 -29.43
CA ALA A 654 -2.09 9.07 -30.04
C ALA A 654 -0.79 8.24 -30.01
N SER A 655 0.08 8.47 -30.98
CA SER A 655 1.37 7.81 -31.09
C SER A 655 2.47 8.71 -30.53
N TYR A 656 3.32 8.15 -29.68
CA TYR A 656 4.44 8.85 -29.07
C TYR A 656 5.75 8.13 -29.34
N GLU A 657 6.83 8.89 -29.48
CA GLU A 657 8.19 8.37 -29.47
C GLU A 657 8.94 8.98 -28.28
N VAL A 658 9.43 8.13 -27.40
CA VAL A 658 10.27 8.51 -26.26
C VAL A 658 11.71 8.23 -26.63
N VAL A 659 12.53 9.27 -26.62
CA VAL A 659 13.97 9.19 -26.88
C VAL A 659 14.71 9.40 -25.57
N MET A 660 15.51 8.41 -25.18
CA MET A 660 16.34 8.42 -23.98
C MET A 660 17.79 8.16 -24.37
N ALA A 661 18.73 8.96 -23.87
CA ALA A 661 20.16 8.72 -24.07
C ALA A 661 20.93 9.00 -22.79
N VAL A 662 21.94 8.17 -22.53
CA VAL A 662 22.86 8.33 -21.40
C VAL A 662 24.24 8.64 -21.94
N ARG A 663 24.78 9.80 -21.58
CA ARG A 663 26.01 10.34 -22.16
C ARG A 663 27.04 10.62 -21.07
N PRO A 664 28.35 10.58 -21.41
CA PRO A 664 29.37 11.17 -20.55
C PRO A 664 29.00 12.63 -20.22
N PRO A 665 29.42 13.14 -19.06
CA PRO A 665 29.12 14.52 -18.68
C PRO A 665 29.64 15.47 -19.77
N GLY A 666 28.80 16.40 -20.23
CA GLY A 666 29.25 17.42 -21.17
C GLY A 666 30.35 18.30 -20.55
N PRO A 667 31.19 19.00 -21.35
CA PRO A 667 32.16 19.94 -20.81
C PRO A 667 31.43 20.96 -19.91
N THR A 668 31.81 21.00 -18.64
CA THR A 668 31.41 22.07 -17.75
C THR A 668 31.92 23.38 -18.35
N GLY A 669 31.01 24.28 -18.74
CA GLY A 669 31.40 25.66 -19.04
C GLY A 669 32.27 26.20 -17.89
N PRO A 670 33.27 27.05 -18.19
CA PRO A 670 34.33 27.35 -17.24
C PRO A 670 33.73 27.87 -15.93
N THR A 671 33.99 27.15 -14.85
CA THR A 671 34.04 27.74 -13.50
C THR A 671 35.08 28.85 -13.57
N GLY A 672 34.61 30.10 -13.67
CA GLY A 672 35.49 31.26 -13.65
C GLY A 672 36.39 31.22 -12.42
N PRO A 673 37.69 31.54 -12.54
CA PRO A 673 38.59 31.55 -11.40
C PRO A 673 38.09 32.56 -10.37
N THR A 674 37.97 32.11 -9.12
CA THR A 674 37.80 32.95 -7.94
C THR A 674 38.95 33.95 -7.84
N GLY A 675 38.77 35.13 -8.41
CA GLY A 675 39.54 36.34 -8.11
C GLY A 675 38.94 37.08 -6.90
N PRO A 676 39.75 37.83 -6.14
CA PRO A 676 39.36 38.37 -4.85
C PRO A 676 38.25 39.43 -4.96
N ILE A 677 37.37 39.42 -3.96
CA ILE A 677 36.19 40.28 -3.83
C ILE A 677 36.61 41.75 -3.76
N GLY A 678 36.33 42.51 -4.82
CA GLY A 678 36.29 43.97 -4.82
C GLY A 678 34.86 44.47 -4.52
N PRO A 679 34.70 45.66 -3.90
CA PRO A 679 33.44 46.05 -3.27
C PRO A 679 32.33 46.33 -4.29
N THR A 680 31.14 45.80 -3.98
CA THR A 680 29.88 45.98 -4.71
C THR A 680 29.48 47.45 -4.87
N PRO A 681 29.08 47.91 -6.07
CA PRO A 681 28.37 49.16 -6.22
C PRO A 681 26.86 48.94 -5.94
N ARG A 682 26.32 49.75 -5.03
CA ARG A 682 24.88 49.85 -4.72
C ARG A 682 24.09 50.19 -5.99
N LYS A 683 23.10 49.37 -6.36
CA LYS A 683 22.04 49.76 -7.31
C LYS A 683 20.83 50.31 -6.55
N ALA A 684 20.38 51.46 -7.02
CA ALA A 684 19.35 52.32 -6.46
C ALA A 684 17.94 51.74 -6.61
N SER A 685 17.09 52.08 -5.62
CA SER A 685 15.67 51.74 -5.52
C SER A 685 14.81 52.59 -6.47
N PRO A 686 13.76 52.03 -7.11
CA PRO A 686 12.95 52.77 -8.08
C PRO A 686 11.72 53.38 -7.41
N PHE A 687 11.86 54.51 -6.73
CA PHE A 687 10.73 55.38 -6.39
C PHE A 687 11.20 56.84 -6.25
N ALA A 688 10.94 57.66 -7.28
CA ALA A 688 10.91 59.11 -7.15
C ALA A 688 9.99 59.73 -8.23
N PRO A 689 9.13 60.71 -7.88
CA PRO A 689 8.12 61.32 -8.77
C PRO A 689 8.71 62.47 -9.63
N PRO A 690 7.96 62.97 -10.65
CA PRO A 690 8.53 63.85 -11.67
C PRO A 690 8.55 65.31 -11.22
N GLY A 691 9.67 66.01 -11.47
CA GLY A 691 9.80 67.42 -11.10
C GLY A 691 10.92 68.16 -11.83
N ARG A 692 10.50 68.92 -12.86
CA ARG A 692 11.00 70.22 -13.36
C ARG A 692 12.47 70.41 -13.79
N ARG A 693 12.58 70.63 -15.12
CA ARG A 693 13.30 71.70 -15.86
C ARG A 693 14.45 72.44 -15.14
N HIS A 694 15.62 72.45 -15.78
CA HIS A 694 16.12 73.66 -16.47
C HIS A 694 16.96 73.27 -17.69
#